data_AF-A0A836I7T9-F1
#
_entry.id   AF-A0A836I7T9-F1
#
_cell.length_a   1.000
_cell.length_b   1.000
_cell.length_c   1.000
_cell.angle_alpha   90.00
_cell.angle_beta   90.00
_cell.angle_gamma   90.00
#
_symmetry.space_group_name_H-M   'P 1'
#
loop_
_entity.id
_entity.type
_entity.pdbx_description
1 polymer ?
#
loop_
_entity_poly.entity_id
_entity_poly.type
_entity_poly.pdbx_seq_one_letter_code
_entity_poly.pdbx_strand_id
1 'polypeptide(L)'
;MDVYSHIDGSGRGKAPEGRLTVPSQANTAVSAATTAGPRMPLFTASENAEYQAIVSSRNAFFDFERHYQEVLMTLEGDDILDRFRAEYESLHNSFLHSHEGEGRLLRKCADLQGDIEVCVEKATAAAELSLGDRDIIATLKSETERSSQRLVQAKEKEMQLKEMILALKREIQVQQAKLQEPIELPAQEAALNNLQHLHETLQREEERLTQQFCISSSNVAATQRRIVALLNGNSANAAELSLIRESISRMEEEAQVTLASKAAKEEELSAVRETTARRIAYCTSQQHILDVLSEDHERNGQDLRDAQHEESRLAEEHQGVCRQLQNVNTALQECNEENDLWQRRMREKTAALQKHQATVASLHKRAVKAQQVVEALHRRNTVMESRRSEELERQHEAKERLQHEESALARAQQAVRTATQTALSARKEVNLLQQDIAGEEAEQRRNTSWLAEKRGQLRMLENVLSSCEEHVQQTQKEMYTVAQEAEMNDANAKTYAAMCAKLLGEIEGRNAELAEYEKKFAEGEAQVKQQQTLLEAMLVERNTYTSHCNQLKLGLSEQQHRVTYQLAQVQLMRSVIQKREKDVKVEAARFKLLRQQRKELEGQVGDYQRRTSKKQLSASLLGQEISELQRVLRDAADETARQQRRCNDVLHERELLNRQATDRTMEVNALYEKAHTQKSLLQRHEGLYNEQAQQLEHLEYQTVQFAQQLKQMRMFVARLPELRVLLNTATRELQREKVRVRALLDEAGRPLNVHPYNEAALAEPETYALLQRVHKLQRILVQRRTQLDEKQAAIQTAEQRYMKAKAAVAQQPGPEIAEQLIAYQQNLVKKNQHMGQMQEALEFFRSQTDLFKARHDVLRDRLTEMGKAYAENRAEQERGSRAGARNTSPCLEPPSTTSEPAVYHGFVAPPRPTTESVTTPASLLTPPPVSE
;
A
#
# COMPACT_ATOMS: atom_id res chain seq x y z
N MET A 1 -52.70 -62.56 -9.39
CA MET A 1 -52.14 -63.41 -10.46
C MET A 1 -50.64 -63.52 -10.32
N ASP A 2 -50.03 -64.64 -9.93
CA ASP A 2 -50.35 -65.64 -8.86
C ASP A 2 -49.39 -66.84 -9.02
N VAL A 3 -49.01 -67.62 -7.99
CA VAL A 3 -48.99 -67.48 -6.51
C VAL A 3 -48.10 -68.64 -5.96
N TYR A 4 -47.92 -68.75 -4.63
CA TYR A 4 -47.11 -69.77 -3.92
C TYR A 4 -45.57 -69.66 -4.11
N SER A 5 -44.71 -70.36 -3.35
CA SER A 5 -44.54 -70.49 -1.88
C SER A 5 -43.38 -71.45 -1.56
N HIS A 6 -42.82 -71.39 -0.33
CA HIS A 6 -42.10 -72.51 0.33
C HIS A 6 -40.78 -72.98 -0.35
N ILE A 7 -39.92 -73.81 0.29
CA ILE A 7 -39.36 -73.83 1.66
C ILE A 7 -37.99 -74.56 1.56
N ASP A 8 -37.11 -74.37 2.55
CA ASP A 8 -35.87 -75.10 2.92
C ASP A 8 -35.27 -76.20 2.00
N GLY A 9 -33.94 -76.17 1.81
CA GLY A 9 -33.18 -77.29 1.24
C GLY A 9 -31.65 -77.10 1.23
N SER A 10 -30.92 -77.82 2.08
CA SER A 10 -29.45 -77.80 2.17
C SER A 10 -28.76 -78.64 1.08
N GLY A 11 -27.67 -78.17 0.46
CA GLY A 11 -26.90 -79.04 -0.45
C GLY A 11 -25.55 -78.51 -0.94
N ARG A 12 -24.46 -79.21 -0.58
CA ARG A 12 -23.07 -78.95 -0.98
C ARG A 12 -22.88 -78.84 -2.52
N GLY A 13 -22.02 -77.93 -2.99
CA GLY A 13 -21.53 -77.93 -4.39
C GLY A 13 -20.30 -77.04 -4.60
N LYS A 14 -19.31 -77.49 -5.39
CA LYS A 14 -18.02 -76.79 -5.61
C LYS A 14 -18.10 -75.73 -6.73
N ALA A 15 -17.19 -74.75 -6.64
CA ALA A 15 -16.77 -73.81 -7.70
C ALA A 15 -16.00 -74.53 -8.85
N PRO A 16 -15.49 -73.86 -9.93
CA PRO A 16 -15.40 -72.40 -10.17
C PRO A 16 -15.65 -71.91 -11.64
N GLU A 17 -15.28 -70.64 -11.90
CA GLU A 17 -14.97 -69.98 -13.21
C GLU A 17 -16.10 -69.63 -14.21
N GLY A 18 -16.00 -68.45 -14.88
CA GLY A 18 -16.91 -68.05 -15.98
C GLY A 18 -17.12 -66.54 -16.26
N ARG A 19 -16.13 -65.88 -16.88
CA ARG A 19 -16.11 -64.51 -17.50
C ARG A 19 -17.38 -63.60 -17.56
N LEU A 20 -17.24 -62.41 -16.96
CA LEU A 20 -17.36 -61.05 -17.56
C LEU A 20 -18.50 -60.66 -18.54
N THR A 21 -19.30 -59.64 -18.15
CA THR A 21 -19.58 -58.41 -18.96
C THR A 21 -19.98 -57.19 -18.09
N VAL A 22 -19.15 -56.14 -18.07
CA VAL A 22 -19.40 -54.72 -18.45
C VAL A 22 -20.85 -54.15 -18.36
N PRO A 23 -21.12 -52.86 -17.98
CA PRO A 23 -20.22 -51.70 -17.69
C PRO A 23 -20.48 -50.94 -16.36
N SER A 24 -19.57 -50.05 -15.92
CA SER A 24 -19.82 -48.59 -15.90
C SER A 24 -18.57 -47.76 -15.53
N GLN A 25 -18.61 -46.47 -15.87
CA GLN A 25 -17.63 -45.41 -15.63
C GLN A 25 -17.80 -44.78 -14.22
N ALA A 26 -16.92 -43.93 -13.69
CA ALA A 26 -15.46 -43.80 -13.75
C ALA A 26 -15.05 -42.64 -12.82
N ASN A 27 -13.96 -42.77 -12.05
CA ASN A 27 -13.14 -41.61 -11.68
C ASN A 27 -11.77 -42.05 -11.12
N THR A 28 -10.73 -41.30 -11.44
CA THR A 28 -9.32 -41.67 -11.23
C THR A 28 -8.61 -40.77 -10.22
N ALA A 29 -7.91 -41.37 -9.25
CA ALA A 29 -6.68 -40.79 -8.67
C ALA A 29 -5.86 -41.84 -7.90
N VAL A 30 -4.53 -41.66 -7.86
CA VAL A 30 -3.55 -42.30 -6.95
C VAL A 30 -3.48 -43.84 -6.92
N SER A 31 -2.68 -44.42 -7.83
CA SER A 31 -1.96 -45.68 -7.57
C SER A 31 -0.71 -45.77 -8.47
N ALA A 32 0.48 -45.52 -7.91
CA ALA A 32 1.77 -45.55 -8.63
C ALA A 32 3.00 -45.62 -7.69
N ALA A 33 2.99 -46.43 -6.62
CA ALA A 33 4.06 -46.40 -5.61
C ALA A 33 4.33 -47.72 -4.85
N THR A 34 4.11 -48.90 -5.44
CA THR A 34 4.40 -50.18 -4.73
C THR A 34 4.78 -51.34 -5.66
N THR A 35 6.03 -51.40 -6.12
CA THR A 35 6.71 -52.65 -6.54
C THR A 35 8.21 -52.42 -6.71
N ALA A 36 8.99 -52.79 -5.69
CA ALA A 36 10.44 -52.95 -5.79
C ALA A 36 10.85 -54.12 -4.89
N GLY A 37 11.30 -55.22 -5.49
CA GLY A 37 11.80 -56.39 -4.77
C GLY A 37 13.26 -56.22 -4.37
N PRO A 38 13.74 -56.90 -3.30
CA PRO A 38 15.12 -56.79 -2.86
C PRO A 38 16.11 -57.61 -3.72
N ARG A 39 17.40 -57.27 -3.58
CA ARG A 39 18.59 -57.91 -4.19
C ARG A 39 18.79 -57.66 -5.70
N MET A 40 19.49 -56.55 -5.99
CA MET A 40 20.45 -56.46 -7.10
C MET A 40 21.85 -56.24 -6.48
N PRO A 41 22.90 -56.97 -6.89
CA PRO A 41 24.27 -56.65 -6.48
C PRO A 41 24.73 -55.36 -7.16
N LEU A 42 25.57 -54.57 -6.47
CA LEU A 42 26.03 -53.25 -6.96
C LEU A 42 27.14 -53.32 -8.01
N PHE A 43 27.78 -54.48 -8.18
CA PHE A 43 28.69 -54.77 -9.28
C PHE A 43 28.24 -56.04 -10.01
N THR A 44 28.41 -56.05 -11.33
CA THR A 44 28.32 -57.28 -12.13
C THR A 44 29.53 -58.18 -11.85
N ALA A 45 29.41 -59.46 -12.25
CA ALA A 45 30.53 -60.39 -12.16
C ALA A 45 31.73 -59.99 -13.04
N SER A 46 31.54 -59.14 -14.07
CA SER A 46 32.64 -58.59 -14.88
C SER A 46 33.44 -57.57 -14.09
N GLU A 47 32.77 -56.57 -13.53
CA GLU A 47 33.40 -55.46 -12.81
C GLU A 47 34.16 -55.94 -11.56
N ASN A 48 33.63 -56.95 -10.86
CA ASN A 48 34.35 -57.60 -9.76
C ASN A 48 35.58 -58.40 -10.21
N ALA A 49 35.55 -59.02 -11.40
CA ALA A 49 36.72 -59.71 -11.95
C ALA A 49 37.79 -58.71 -12.43
N GLU A 50 37.37 -57.59 -13.01
CA GLU A 50 38.24 -56.48 -13.42
C GLU A 50 38.91 -55.82 -12.19
N TYR A 51 38.17 -55.59 -11.10
CA TYR A 51 38.72 -55.11 -9.84
C TYR A 51 39.76 -56.08 -9.24
N GLN A 52 39.48 -57.39 -9.24
CA GLN A 52 40.43 -58.40 -8.80
C GLN A 52 41.68 -58.47 -9.70
N ALA A 53 41.53 -58.26 -11.01
CA ALA A 53 42.66 -58.19 -11.94
C ALA A 53 43.58 -57.00 -11.61
N ILE A 54 43.03 -55.81 -11.34
CA ILE A 54 43.79 -54.61 -10.96
C ILE A 54 44.50 -54.81 -9.60
N VAL A 55 43.82 -55.43 -8.63
CA VAL A 55 44.45 -55.81 -7.35
C VAL A 55 45.60 -56.82 -7.56
N SER A 56 45.51 -57.70 -8.57
CA SER A 56 46.59 -58.64 -8.91
C SER A 56 47.78 -57.98 -9.61
N SER A 57 47.57 -57.03 -10.55
CA SER A 57 48.66 -56.33 -11.23
C SER A 57 49.49 -55.48 -10.27
N ARG A 58 48.85 -54.89 -9.26
CA ARG A 58 49.54 -54.18 -8.17
C ARG A 58 50.52 -55.07 -7.37
N ASN A 59 50.29 -56.38 -7.29
CA ASN A 59 51.21 -57.29 -6.59
C ASN A 59 52.47 -57.61 -7.42
N ALA A 60 52.41 -57.49 -8.76
CA ALA A 60 53.55 -57.64 -9.66
C ALA A 60 54.51 -56.43 -9.67
N PHE A 61 54.16 -55.34 -8.96
CA PHE A 61 54.98 -54.13 -8.88
C PHE A 61 56.43 -54.39 -8.41
N PHE A 62 56.63 -55.32 -7.48
CA PHE A 62 57.97 -55.68 -6.99
C PHE A 62 58.89 -56.25 -8.08
N ASP A 63 58.34 -56.95 -9.07
CA ASP A 63 59.12 -57.46 -10.20
C ASP A 63 59.55 -56.31 -11.14
N PHE A 64 58.67 -55.31 -11.36
CA PHE A 64 59.02 -54.13 -12.15
C PHE A 64 60.07 -53.24 -11.46
N GLU A 65 59.93 -52.99 -10.15
CA GLU A 65 60.92 -52.28 -9.34
C GLU A 65 62.31 -52.94 -9.44
N ARG A 66 62.33 -54.28 -9.40
CA ARG A 66 63.57 -55.06 -9.56
C ARG A 66 64.18 -54.94 -10.95
N HIS A 67 63.40 -55.12 -12.01
CA HIS A 67 63.91 -54.99 -13.39
C HIS A 67 64.42 -53.56 -13.67
N TYR A 68 63.77 -52.55 -13.11
CA TYR A 68 64.24 -51.15 -13.18
C TYR A 68 65.61 -50.97 -12.52
N GLN A 69 65.80 -51.51 -11.31
CA GLN A 69 67.10 -51.48 -10.62
C GLN A 69 68.18 -52.25 -11.40
N GLU A 70 67.86 -53.42 -11.94
CA GLU A 70 68.77 -54.20 -12.79
C GLU A 70 69.18 -53.41 -14.05
N VAL A 71 68.25 -52.65 -14.68
CA VAL A 71 68.56 -51.75 -15.81
C VAL A 71 69.43 -50.56 -15.39
N LEU A 72 69.15 -49.89 -14.26
CA LEU A 72 70.02 -48.80 -13.76
C LEU A 72 71.46 -49.27 -13.52
N MET A 73 71.63 -50.44 -12.90
CA MET A 73 72.97 -51.02 -12.69
C MET A 73 73.72 -51.32 -13.99
N THR A 74 73.02 -51.56 -15.11
CA THR A 74 73.64 -51.69 -16.45
C THR A 74 73.94 -50.37 -17.15
N LEU A 75 73.39 -49.25 -16.67
CA LEU A 75 73.67 -47.89 -17.16
C LEU A 75 74.73 -47.16 -16.32
N GLU A 76 75.15 -47.73 -15.19
CA GLU A 76 76.22 -47.20 -14.34
C GLU A 76 77.61 -47.47 -14.94
N GLY A 77 78.02 -46.59 -15.86
CA GLY A 77 79.39 -46.55 -16.38
C GLY A 77 79.62 -45.81 -17.70
N ASP A 78 78.56 -45.41 -18.42
CA ASP A 78 78.65 -44.74 -19.73
C ASP A 78 78.18 -43.28 -19.66
N ASP A 79 79.12 -42.32 -19.60
CA ASP A 79 78.90 -40.86 -19.60
C ASP A 79 77.97 -40.37 -20.74
N ILE A 80 77.90 -41.12 -21.84
CA ILE A 80 77.06 -40.82 -23.01
C ILE A 80 75.58 -41.13 -22.72
N LEU A 81 75.31 -42.13 -21.88
CA LEU A 81 73.97 -42.62 -21.54
C LEU A 81 73.38 -41.96 -20.28
N ASP A 82 74.15 -41.18 -19.52
CA ASP A 82 73.67 -40.45 -18.32
C ASP A 82 72.40 -39.61 -18.57
N ARG A 83 72.21 -39.07 -19.78
CA ARG A 83 70.97 -38.37 -20.15
C ARG A 83 69.77 -39.31 -20.27
N PHE A 84 69.97 -40.47 -20.88
CA PHE A 84 68.94 -41.51 -20.97
C PHE A 84 68.65 -42.09 -19.58
N ARG A 85 69.68 -42.30 -18.76
CA ARG A 85 69.54 -42.66 -17.33
C ARG A 85 68.66 -41.65 -16.59
N ALA A 86 68.96 -40.34 -16.67
CA ALA A 86 68.18 -39.31 -16.00
C ALA A 86 66.72 -39.24 -16.48
N GLU A 87 66.46 -39.45 -17.78
CA GLU A 87 65.10 -39.54 -18.33
C GLU A 87 64.37 -40.83 -17.87
N TYR A 88 65.09 -41.96 -17.78
CA TYR A 88 64.57 -43.24 -17.27
C TYR A 88 64.28 -43.19 -15.76
N GLU A 89 65.14 -42.53 -14.98
CA GLU A 89 64.91 -42.23 -13.56
C GLU A 89 63.72 -41.28 -13.37
N SER A 90 63.54 -40.28 -14.24
CA SER A 90 62.36 -39.40 -14.24
C SER A 90 61.07 -40.16 -14.57
N LEU A 91 61.13 -41.08 -15.54
CA LEU A 91 60.01 -41.94 -15.91
C LEU A 91 59.62 -42.91 -14.78
N HIS A 92 60.59 -43.53 -14.10
CA HIS A 92 60.29 -44.40 -12.94
C HIS A 92 59.78 -43.60 -11.75
N ASN A 93 60.34 -42.44 -11.43
CA ASN A 93 59.78 -41.57 -10.39
C ASN A 93 58.31 -41.17 -10.69
N SER A 94 57.96 -41.04 -11.97
CA SER A 94 56.58 -40.82 -12.42
C SER A 94 55.71 -42.08 -12.30
N PHE A 95 56.25 -43.26 -12.60
CA PHE A 95 55.60 -44.56 -12.40
C PHE A 95 55.36 -44.85 -10.91
N LEU A 96 56.33 -44.59 -10.04
CA LEU A 96 56.20 -44.65 -8.57
C LEU A 96 55.06 -43.75 -8.08
N HIS A 97 55.00 -42.50 -8.52
CA HIS A 97 53.89 -41.59 -8.18
C HIS A 97 52.53 -42.09 -8.71
N SER A 98 52.50 -42.71 -9.89
CA SER A 98 51.29 -43.31 -10.46
C SER A 98 50.84 -44.53 -9.64
N HIS A 99 51.74 -45.45 -9.30
CA HIS A 99 51.45 -46.64 -8.50
C HIS A 99 51.09 -46.29 -7.05
N GLU A 100 51.70 -45.27 -6.46
CA GLU A 100 51.23 -44.70 -5.18
C GLU A 100 49.82 -44.11 -5.30
N GLY A 101 49.52 -43.40 -6.39
CA GLY A 101 48.19 -42.88 -6.70
C GLY A 101 47.15 -43.99 -6.80
N GLU A 102 47.44 -45.02 -7.58
CA GLU A 102 46.64 -46.24 -7.73
C GLU A 102 46.46 -46.96 -6.38
N GLY A 103 47.53 -47.14 -5.60
CA GLY A 103 47.47 -47.73 -4.27
C GLY A 103 46.63 -46.92 -3.27
N ARG A 104 46.60 -45.60 -3.39
CA ARG A 104 45.70 -44.71 -2.60
C ARG A 104 44.26 -44.79 -3.10
N LEU A 105 44.03 -44.94 -4.40
CA LEU A 105 42.70 -45.12 -5.00
C LEU A 105 42.10 -46.48 -4.64
N LEU A 106 42.85 -47.58 -4.77
CA LEU A 106 42.42 -48.93 -4.41
C LEU A 106 42.07 -49.06 -2.92
N ARG A 107 42.81 -48.40 -2.02
CA ARG A 107 42.41 -48.29 -0.60
C ARG A 107 41.05 -47.61 -0.48
N LYS A 108 40.87 -46.42 -1.08
CA LYS A 108 39.58 -45.72 -1.08
C LYS A 108 38.45 -46.54 -1.71
N CYS A 109 38.72 -47.36 -2.73
CA CYS A 109 37.73 -48.27 -3.30
C CYS A 109 37.32 -49.35 -2.29
N ALA A 110 38.27 -49.95 -1.57
CA ALA A 110 37.98 -50.90 -0.50
C ALA A 110 37.26 -50.24 0.71
N ASP A 111 37.70 -49.04 1.12
CA ASP A 111 37.07 -48.26 2.19
C ASP A 111 35.61 -47.92 1.83
N LEU A 112 35.38 -47.40 0.61
CA LEU A 112 34.03 -47.08 0.10
C LEU A 112 33.19 -48.34 -0.12
N GLN A 113 33.78 -49.46 -0.52
CA GLN A 113 33.06 -50.72 -0.63
C GLN A 113 32.62 -51.22 0.76
N GLY A 114 33.47 -51.12 1.78
CA GLY A 114 33.10 -51.41 3.17
C GLY A 114 32.00 -50.49 3.70
N ASP A 115 32.09 -49.17 3.44
CA ASP A 115 31.03 -48.21 3.77
C ASP A 115 29.70 -48.53 3.05
N ILE A 116 29.77 -48.96 1.78
CA ILE A 116 28.60 -49.40 0.98
C ILE A 116 28.01 -50.68 1.55
N GLU A 117 28.81 -51.69 1.88
CA GLU A 117 28.37 -52.96 2.48
C GLU A 117 27.69 -52.69 3.84
N VAL A 118 28.30 -51.88 4.71
CA VAL A 118 27.72 -51.42 5.98
C VAL A 118 26.44 -50.59 5.78
N CYS A 119 26.34 -49.79 4.71
CA CYS A 119 25.11 -49.07 4.37
C CYS A 119 24.01 -50.00 3.84
N VAL A 120 24.36 -51.05 3.09
CA VAL A 120 23.44 -52.08 2.61
C VAL A 120 22.91 -52.89 3.80
N GLU A 121 23.77 -53.32 4.73
CA GLU A 121 23.37 -54.01 5.96
C GLU A 121 22.38 -53.16 6.79
N LYS A 122 22.70 -51.88 7.00
CA LYS A 122 21.81 -50.92 7.68
C LYS A 122 20.49 -50.73 6.94
N ALA A 123 20.51 -50.68 5.61
CA ALA A 123 19.30 -50.57 4.80
C ALA A 123 18.44 -51.85 4.86
N THR A 124 19.04 -53.04 4.89
CA THR A 124 18.31 -54.31 5.09
C THR A 124 17.71 -54.40 6.50
N ALA A 125 18.47 -54.07 7.55
CA ALA A 125 17.97 -54.04 8.92
C ALA A 125 16.82 -53.03 9.09
N ALA A 126 16.93 -51.84 8.48
CA ALA A 126 15.86 -50.84 8.48
C ALA A 126 14.62 -51.30 7.70
N ALA A 127 14.78 -52.06 6.60
CA ALA A 127 13.67 -52.64 5.85
C ALA A 127 12.98 -53.78 6.61
N GLU A 128 13.74 -54.63 7.30
CA GLU A 128 13.21 -55.70 8.16
C GLU A 128 12.47 -55.13 9.38
N LEU A 129 13.01 -54.10 10.04
CA LEU A 129 12.30 -53.33 11.07
C LEU A 129 11.03 -52.69 10.52
N SER A 130 11.08 -52.07 9.33
CA SER A 130 9.89 -51.46 8.70
C SER A 130 8.79 -52.47 8.33
N LEU A 131 9.16 -53.74 8.08
CA LEU A 131 8.22 -54.84 7.89
C LEU A 131 7.64 -55.31 9.23
N GLY A 132 8.49 -55.48 10.26
CA GLY A 132 8.05 -55.78 11.63
C GLY A 132 7.07 -54.73 12.18
N ASP A 133 7.41 -53.45 12.07
CA ASP A 133 6.55 -52.32 12.45
C ASP A 133 5.23 -52.32 11.69
N ARG A 134 5.23 -52.66 10.39
CA ARG A 134 4.01 -52.76 9.58
C ARG A 134 3.07 -53.84 10.10
N ASP A 135 3.61 -55.00 10.47
CA ASP A 135 2.82 -56.13 10.98
C ASP A 135 2.38 -55.89 12.43
N ILE A 136 3.21 -55.25 13.27
CA ILE A 136 2.85 -54.79 14.62
C ILE A 136 1.74 -53.72 14.55
N ILE A 137 1.81 -52.78 13.60
CA ILE A 137 0.74 -51.79 13.36
C ILE A 137 -0.54 -52.49 12.88
N ALA A 138 -0.45 -53.60 12.13
CA ALA A 138 -1.62 -54.37 11.71
C ALA A 138 -2.26 -55.15 12.89
N THR A 139 -1.46 -55.78 13.75
CA THR A 139 -1.99 -56.46 14.95
C THR A 139 -2.59 -55.46 15.93
N LEU A 140 -1.90 -54.35 16.24
CA LEU A 140 -2.40 -53.28 17.10
C LEU A 140 -3.67 -52.61 16.55
N LYS A 141 -3.83 -52.50 15.22
CA LYS A 141 -5.10 -52.08 14.61
C LYS A 141 -6.21 -53.10 14.84
N SER A 142 -5.94 -54.40 14.63
CA SER A 142 -6.93 -55.44 14.96
C SER A 142 -7.29 -55.49 16.45
N GLU A 143 -6.38 -55.12 17.34
CA GLU A 143 -6.59 -55.10 18.79
C GLU A 143 -7.27 -53.83 19.28
N THR A 144 -7.03 -52.68 18.65
CA THR A 144 -7.82 -51.45 18.89
C THR A 144 -9.24 -51.59 18.34
N GLU A 145 -9.43 -52.23 17.19
CA GLU A 145 -10.77 -52.62 16.71
C GLU A 145 -11.46 -53.60 17.68
N ARG A 146 -10.81 -54.70 18.08
CA ARG A 146 -11.37 -55.66 19.05
C ARG A 146 -11.66 -55.04 20.41
N SER A 147 -10.79 -54.15 20.91
CA SER A 147 -11.02 -53.47 22.20
C SER A 147 -12.11 -52.39 22.09
N SER A 148 -12.25 -51.72 20.95
CA SER A 148 -13.40 -50.83 20.70
C SER A 148 -14.73 -51.62 20.64
N GLN A 149 -14.75 -52.79 20.00
CA GLN A 149 -15.93 -53.68 19.98
C GLN A 149 -16.24 -54.22 21.38
N ARG A 150 -15.22 -54.62 22.15
CA ARG A 150 -15.37 -54.99 23.57
C ARG A 150 -15.87 -53.81 24.41
N LEU A 151 -15.46 -52.58 24.12
CA LEU A 151 -15.93 -51.37 24.81
C LEU A 151 -17.40 -51.06 24.48
N VAL A 152 -17.82 -51.24 23.23
CA VAL A 152 -19.24 -51.13 22.83
C VAL A 152 -20.06 -52.21 23.54
N GLN A 153 -19.66 -53.48 23.46
CA GLN A 153 -20.34 -54.58 24.16
C GLN A 153 -20.31 -54.40 25.68
N ALA A 154 -19.26 -53.83 26.25
CA ALA A 154 -19.19 -53.49 27.67
C ALA A 154 -20.15 -52.35 28.02
N LYS A 155 -20.30 -51.33 27.18
CA LYS A 155 -21.27 -50.23 27.38
C LYS A 155 -22.72 -50.66 27.15
N GLU A 156 -22.99 -51.56 26.21
CA GLU A 156 -24.30 -52.20 26.03
C GLU A 156 -24.66 -53.04 27.26
N LYS A 157 -23.71 -53.85 27.76
CA LYS A 157 -23.87 -54.58 29.02
C LYS A 157 -23.97 -53.64 30.23
N GLU A 158 -23.25 -52.52 30.26
CA GLU A 158 -23.35 -51.51 31.30
C GLU A 158 -24.72 -50.81 31.27
N MET A 159 -25.29 -50.57 30.08
CA MET A 159 -26.64 -50.05 29.91
C MET A 159 -27.68 -51.05 30.38
N GLN A 160 -27.60 -52.31 29.93
CA GLN A 160 -28.46 -53.41 30.37
C GLN A 160 -28.34 -53.66 31.87
N LEU A 161 -27.14 -53.57 32.45
CA LEU A 161 -26.93 -53.67 33.90
C LEU A 161 -27.42 -52.44 34.65
N LYS A 162 -27.38 -51.23 34.08
CA LYS A 162 -28.00 -50.03 34.67
C LYS A 162 -29.52 -50.10 34.64
N GLU A 163 -30.11 -50.58 33.54
CA GLU A 163 -31.55 -50.85 33.40
C GLU A 163 -31.98 -51.95 34.37
N MET A 164 -31.22 -53.04 34.48
CA MET A 164 -31.48 -54.12 35.42
C MET A 164 -31.20 -53.72 36.88
N ILE A 165 -30.25 -52.83 37.17
CA ILE A 165 -30.08 -52.21 38.50
C ILE A 165 -31.24 -51.27 38.81
N LEU A 166 -31.84 -50.60 37.81
CA LEU A 166 -33.05 -49.81 37.99
C LEU A 166 -34.31 -50.69 38.13
N ALA A 167 -34.36 -51.88 37.54
CA ALA A 167 -35.38 -52.89 37.82
C ALA A 167 -35.20 -53.44 39.25
N LEU A 168 -34.03 -53.97 39.58
CA LEU A 168 -33.67 -54.52 40.89
C LEU A 168 -33.81 -53.48 42.02
N LYS A 169 -33.56 -52.18 41.79
CA LYS A 169 -33.83 -51.14 42.80
C LYS A 169 -35.32 -50.90 43.03
N ARG A 170 -36.18 -51.02 42.01
CA ARG A 170 -37.64 -51.00 42.18
C ARG A 170 -38.11 -52.28 42.89
N GLU A 171 -37.55 -53.44 42.54
CA GLU A 171 -37.86 -54.71 43.18
C GLU A 171 -37.41 -54.76 44.65
N ILE A 172 -36.23 -54.22 44.98
CA ILE A 172 -35.76 -54.05 46.36
C ILE A 172 -36.68 -53.10 47.14
N GLN A 173 -37.14 -51.99 46.53
CA GLN A 173 -38.13 -51.11 47.16
C GLN A 173 -39.50 -51.79 47.37
N VAL A 174 -39.88 -52.74 46.50
CA VAL A 174 -41.12 -53.54 46.64
C VAL A 174 -40.96 -54.69 47.65
N GLN A 175 -39.77 -55.30 47.76
CA GLN A 175 -39.49 -56.36 48.74
C GLN A 175 -39.22 -55.80 50.14
N GLN A 176 -38.63 -54.62 50.28
CA GLN A 176 -38.51 -53.92 51.57
C GLN A 176 -39.87 -53.48 52.15
N ALA A 177 -40.94 -53.51 51.35
CA ALA A 177 -42.32 -53.27 51.78
C ALA A 177 -43.09 -54.56 52.17
N LYS A 178 -42.42 -55.71 52.22
CA LYS A 178 -42.92 -57.02 52.66
C LYS A 178 -41.95 -57.54 53.73
N LEU A 179 -42.29 -57.62 55.03
CA LEU A 179 -43.36 -58.43 55.63
C LEU A 179 -43.38 -59.85 55.05
N GLN A 180 -43.17 -60.92 55.82
CA GLN A 180 -43.04 -61.02 57.28
C GLN A 180 -42.45 -62.40 57.65
N GLU A 181 -42.29 -62.65 58.96
CA GLU A 181 -42.14 -63.98 59.58
C GLU A 181 -40.80 -64.76 59.41
N PRO A 182 -40.52 -65.75 60.30
CA PRO A 182 -39.17 -66.31 60.51
C PRO A 182 -39.12 -67.86 60.41
N ILE A 183 -38.05 -68.48 60.94
CA ILE A 183 -37.87 -69.93 61.23
C ILE A 183 -37.94 -70.86 59.98
N GLU A 184 -37.52 -72.14 59.94
CA GLU A 184 -36.97 -73.10 60.93
C GLU A 184 -35.62 -73.74 60.49
N LEU A 185 -35.09 -74.62 61.36
CA LEU A 185 -34.02 -75.56 61.05
C LEU A 185 -34.60 -76.89 60.47
N PRO A 186 -34.25 -78.12 60.89
CA PRO A 186 -33.54 -79.00 59.97
C PRO A 186 -34.21 -80.36 59.74
N ALA A 187 -33.54 -81.18 58.92
CA ALA A 187 -33.63 -82.65 58.85
C ALA A 187 -34.94 -83.28 58.35
N GLN A 188 -34.77 -84.32 57.50
CA GLN A 188 -35.33 -85.63 57.84
C GLN A 188 -34.64 -86.79 57.10
N GLU A 189 -33.59 -87.35 57.73
CA GLU A 189 -33.35 -88.80 57.64
C GLU A 189 -34.29 -89.52 58.62
N ALA A 190 -35.61 -89.51 58.38
CA ALA A 190 -36.57 -90.29 59.19
C ALA A 190 -37.95 -90.50 58.53
N ALA A 191 -38.00 -91.23 57.41
CA ALA A 191 -39.18 -92.00 57.02
C ALA A 191 -38.79 -93.49 57.02
N LEU A 192 -38.80 -94.14 58.19
CA LEU A 192 -39.97 -94.88 58.68
C LEU A 192 -40.45 -95.94 57.70
N ASN A 193 -39.91 -97.15 57.84
CA ASN A 193 -40.74 -98.32 58.10
C ASN A 193 -40.20 -99.23 59.22
N ASN A 194 -39.44 -98.65 60.18
CA ASN A 194 -39.52 -99.11 61.58
C ASN A 194 -40.88 -98.66 62.15
N LEU A 195 -41.96 -99.29 61.67
CA LEU A 195 -43.28 -99.32 62.33
C LEU A 195 -44.08 -100.56 61.93
N GLN A 196 -43.38 -101.65 61.60
CA GLN A 196 -43.93 -103.00 61.62
C GLN A 196 -42.82 -104.07 61.69
N HIS A 197 -42.36 -104.56 62.85
CA HIS A 197 -42.40 -104.09 64.24
C HIS A 197 -41.59 -105.09 65.10
N LEU A 198 -41.41 -104.83 66.40
CA LEU A 198 -41.26 -105.82 67.49
C LEU A 198 -40.07 -106.83 67.47
N HIS A 199 -39.15 -106.76 66.50
CA HIS A 199 -37.82 -107.38 66.58
C HIS A 199 -36.64 -106.46 66.21
N GLU A 200 -36.94 -105.20 65.90
CA GLU A 200 -36.81 -104.07 66.84
C GLU A 200 -36.10 -104.32 68.21
N THR A 201 -35.59 -103.22 68.79
CA THR A 201 -35.04 -103.11 70.16
C THR A 201 -33.88 -104.04 70.58
N LEU A 202 -34.13 -105.29 70.98
CA LEU A 202 -33.35 -105.93 72.06
C LEU A 202 -31.86 -106.30 71.80
N GLN A 203 -31.42 -106.55 70.56
CA GLN A 203 -29.98 -106.74 70.27
C GLN A 203 -29.24 -105.42 69.93
N ARG A 204 -29.95 -104.29 69.79
CA ARG A 204 -29.36 -103.01 69.33
C ARG A 204 -28.67 -102.19 70.44
N GLU A 205 -28.44 -102.77 71.63
CA GLU A 205 -27.90 -102.06 72.79
C GLU A 205 -26.50 -102.55 73.24
N GLU A 206 -26.16 -103.82 73.04
CA GLU A 206 -24.89 -104.40 73.54
C GLU A 206 -23.67 -104.01 72.68
N GLU A 207 -23.64 -104.40 71.40
CA GLU A 207 -22.57 -104.02 70.45
C GLU A 207 -22.43 -102.49 70.31
N ARG A 208 -23.56 -101.79 70.53
CA ARG A 208 -23.68 -100.34 70.38
C ARG A 208 -22.80 -99.57 71.35
N LEU A 209 -22.40 -100.13 72.50
CA LEU A 209 -21.58 -99.42 73.50
C LEU A 209 -20.07 -99.63 73.31
N THR A 210 -19.60 -100.82 72.92
CA THR A 210 -18.16 -101.08 72.77
C THR A 210 -17.58 -100.50 71.48
N GLN A 211 -18.35 -100.51 70.38
CA GLN A 211 -17.92 -99.86 69.14
C GLN A 211 -17.70 -98.35 69.29
N GLN A 212 -18.41 -97.67 70.22
CA GLN A 212 -18.20 -96.24 70.51
C GLN A 212 -16.77 -95.94 71.01
N PHE A 213 -16.11 -96.90 71.66
CA PHE A 213 -14.72 -96.75 72.11
C PHE A 213 -13.73 -96.83 70.92
N CYS A 214 -13.92 -97.79 70.02
CA CYS A 214 -13.14 -97.87 68.78
C CYS A 214 -13.38 -96.66 67.85
N ILE A 215 -14.63 -96.17 67.77
CA ILE A 215 -14.98 -94.92 67.09
C ILE A 215 -14.24 -93.74 67.74
N SER A 216 -14.18 -93.66 69.08
CA SER A 216 -13.43 -92.60 69.77
C SER A 216 -11.93 -92.65 69.50
N SER A 217 -11.31 -93.84 69.46
CA SER A 217 -9.90 -94.00 69.08
C SER A 217 -9.65 -93.61 67.61
N SER A 218 -10.53 -94.04 66.71
CA SER A 218 -10.54 -93.61 65.30
C SER A 218 -10.66 -92.09 65.18
N ASN A 219 -11.52 -91.46 65.98
CA ASN A 219 -11.72 -90.01 66.02
C ASN A 219 -10.47 -89.26 66.53
N VAL A 220 -9.69 -89.81 67.48
CA VAL A 220 -8.40 -89.23 67.87
C VAL A 220 -7.39 -89.33 66.72
N ALA A 221 -7.27 -90.51 66.09
CA ALA A 221 -6.38 -90.69 64.93
C ALA A 221 -6.84 -89.87 63.68
N ALA A 222 -8.13 -89.56 63.57
CA ALA A 222 -8.70 -88.73 62.51
C ALA A 222 -8.54 -87.23 62.82
N THR A 223 -8.72 -86.78 64.06
CA THR A 223 -8.48 -85.39 64.46
C THR A 223 -7.00 -85.04 64.40
N GLN A 224 -6.09 -85.93 64.79
CA GLN A 224 -4.64 -85.73 64.59
C GLN A 224 -4.28 -85.63 63.09
N ARG A 225 -4.79 -86.53 62.23
CA ARG A 225 -4.61 -86.40 60.77
C ARG A 225 -5.25 -85.13 60.21
N ARG A 226 -6.40 -84.69 60.74
CA ARG A 226 -7.07 -83.44 60.35
C ARG A 226 -6.31 -82.21 60.83
N ILE A 227 -5.65 -82.24 61.98
CA ILE A 227 -4.75 -81.19 62.45
C ILE A 227 -3.54 -81.08 61.51
N VAL A 228 -2.88 -82.19 61.16
CA VAL A 228 -1.77 -82.17 60.18
C VAL A 228 -2.24 -81.69 58.80
N ALA A 229 -3.40 -82.13 58.34
CA ALA A 229 -3.99 -81.67 57.07
C ALA A 229 -4.39 -80.18 57.11
N LEU A 230 -4.85 -79.66 58.26
CA LEU A 230 -5.15 -78.23 58.45
C LEU A 230 -3.88 -77.39 58.62
N LEU A 231 -2.80 -77.92 59.18
CA LEU A 231 -1.50 -77.24 59.25
C LEU A 231 -0.85 -77.16 57.86
N ASN A 232 -0.86 -78.26 57.10
CA ASN A 232 -0.40 -78.27 55.71
C ASN A 232 -1.32 -77.44 54.80
N GLY A 233 -2.62 -77.46 55.05
CA GLY A 233 -3.58 -76.58 54.40
C GLY A 233 -3.33 -75.11 54.73
N ASN A 234 -3.03 -74.77 55.99
CA ASN A 234 -2.69 -73.41 56.39
C ASN A 234 -1.35 -72.94 55.83
N SER A 235 -0.34 -73.80 55.68
CA SER A 235 0.92 -73.41 55.02
C SER A 235 0.78 -73.28 53.50
N ALA A 236 -0.02 -74.14 52.85
CA ALA A 236 -0.41 -73.98 51.45
C ALA A 236 -1.22 -72.69 51.24
N ASN A 237 -2.28 -72.47 52.01
CA ASN A 237 -3.08 -71.25 51.99
C ASN A 237 -2.24 -70.00 52.31
N ALA A 238 -1.25 -70.09 53.20
CA ALA A 238 -0.33 -68.97 53.47
C ALA A 238 0.59 -68.68 52.27
N ALA A 239 1.09 -69.71 51.58
CA ALA A 239 1.88 -69.57 50.36
C ALA A 239 1.03 -68.99 49.21
N GLU A 240 -0.19 -69.48 49.02
CA GLU A 240 -1.17 -68.92 48.08
C GLU A 240 -1.52 -67.48 48.44
N LEU A 241 -1.73 -67.14 49.72
CA LEU A 241 -1.95 -65.76 50.16
C LEU A 241 -0.73 -64.86 49.96
N SER A 242 0.51 -65.36 50.07
CA SER A 242 1.69 -64.58 49.68
C SER A 242 1.77 -64.36 48.16
N LEU A 243 1.52 -65.39 47.35
CA LEU A 243 1.48 -65.27 45.89
C LEU A 243 0.36 -64.34 45.41
N ILE A 244 -0.81 -64.40 46.05
CA ILE A 244 -1.93 -63.47 45.81
C ILE A 244 -1.54 -62.06 46.22
N ARG A 245 -0.91 -61.85 47.39
CA ARG A 245 -0.42 -60.52 47.82
C ARG A 245 0.64 -59.94 46.88
N GLU A 246 1.57 -60.76 46.41
CA GLU A 246 2.54 -60.34 45.40
C GLU A 246 1.89 -60.05 44.04
N SER A 247 0.87 -60.82 43.65
CA SER A 247 0.11 -60.51 42.43
C SER A 247 -0.67 -59.20 42.60
N ILE A 248 -1.22 -58.92 43.79
CA ILE A 248 -1.90 -57.67 44.10
C ILE A 248 -0.89 -56.51 44.09
N SER A 249 0.28 -56.64 44.72
CA SER A 249 1.27 -55.55 44.72
C SER A 249 1.80 -55.25 43.32
N ARG A 250 2.04 -56.28 42.49
CA ARG A 250 2.39 -56.10 41.07
C ARG A 250 1.26 -55.43 40.28
N MET A 251 0.00 -55.85 40.49
CA MET A 251 -1.17 -55.18 39.87
C MET A 251 -1.38 -53.76 40.38
N GLU A 252 -1.01 -53.44 41.63
CA GLU A 252 -1.04 -52.09 42.21
C GLU A 252 0.08 -51.22 41.66
N GLU A 253 1.28 -51.76 41.45
CA GLU A 253 2.40 -51.10 40.76
C GLU A 253 2.06 -50.83 39.29
N GLU A 254 1.51 -51.81 38.56
CA GLU A 254 1.01 -51.64 37.19
C GLU A 254 -0.16 -50.63 37.12
N ALA A 255 -1.06 -50.63 38.11
CA ALA A 255 -2.11 -49.62 38.23
C ALA A 255 -1.53 -48.22 38.49
N GLN A 256 -0.51 -48.09 39.34
CA GLN A 256 0.17 -46.82 39.60
C GLN A 256 0.93 -46.31 38.36
N VAL A 257 1.66 -47.17 37.65
CA VAL A 257 2.35 -46.82 36.40
C VAL A 257 1.35 -46.42 35.31
N THR A 258 0.23 -47.14 35.16
CA THR A 258 -0.81 -46.76 34.19
C THR A 258 -1.61 -45.52 34.59
N LEU A 259 -1.76 -45.22 35.90
CA LEU A 259 -2.32 -43.95 36.38
C LEU A 259 -1.36 -42.78 36.17
N ALA A 260 -0.06 -42.94 36.45
CA ALA A 260 0.95 -41.92 36.19
C ALA A 260 1.07 -41.63 34.68
N SER A 261 1.04 -42.66 33.84
CA SER A 261 1.00 -42.53 32.38
C SER A 261 -0.26 -41.80 31.90
N LYS A 262 -1.44 -42.10 32.48
CA LYS A 262 -2.67 -41.35 32.20
C LYS A 262 -2.57 -39.89 32.63
N ALA A 263 -2.08 -39.60 33.83
CA ALA A 263 -1.88 -38.23 34.31
C ALA A 263 -0.96 -37.43 33.37
N ALA A 264 0.18 -37.99 32.97
CA ALA A 264 1.09 -37.38 32.00
C ALA A 264 0.40 -37.14 30.63
N LYS A 265 -0.45 -38.05 30.17
CA LYS A 265 -1.24 -37.84 28.94
C LYS A 265 -2.40 -36.85 29.10
N GLU A 266 -2.96 -36.70 30.31
CA GLU A 266 -3.96 -35.67 30.62
C GLU A 266 -3.32 -34.28 30.72
N GLU A 267 -2.07 -34.19 31.18
CA GLU A 267 -1.25 -32.97 31.14
C GLU A 267 -0.80 -32.60 29.71
N GLU A 268 -0.36 -33.59 28.90
CA GLU A 268 -0.11 -33.36 27.47
C GLU A 268 -1.39 -32.88 26.75
N LEU A 269 -2.54 -33.49 27.04
CA LEU A 269 -3.83 -33.09 26.46
C LEU A 269 -4.31 -31.74 26.97
N SER A 270 -4.02 -31.35 28.22
CA SER A 270 -4.36 -30.01 28.74
C SER A 270 -3.49 -28.95 28.08
N ALA A 271 -2.18 -29.17 27.94
CA ALA A 271 -1.27 -28.27 27.23
C ALA A 271 -1.62 -28.14 25.73
N VAL A 272 -2.03 -29.23 25.07
CA VAL A 272 -2.55 -29.20 23.68
C VAL A 272 -3.88 -28.44 23.62
N ARG A 273 -4.78 -28.60 24.61
CA ARG A 273 -6.03 -27.81 24.70
C ARG A 273 -5.76 -26.33 24.92
N GLU A 274 -4.79 -25.96 25.77
CA GLU A 274 -4.42 -24.55 25.94
C GLU A 274 -3.79 -23.96 24.68
N THR A 275 -2.88 -24.68 24.02
CA THR A 275 -2.26 -24.17 22.77
C THR A 275 -3.25 -24.08 21.62
N THR A 276 -4.23 -24.98 21.53
CA THR A 276 -5.35 -24.84 20.59
C THR A 276 -6.30 -23.71 21.00
N ALA A 277 -6.62 -23.52 22.27
CA ALA A 277 -7.42 -22.37 22.74
C ALA A 277 -6.73 -21.02 22.46
N ARG A 278 -5.41 -20.91 22.71
CA ARG A 278 -4.59 -19.74 22.35
C ARG A 278 -4.60 -19.49 20.84
N ARG A 279 -4.49 -20.55 20.02
CA ARG A 279 -4.58 -20.46 18.55
C ARG A 279 -5.98 -20.05 18.08
N ILE A 280 -7.05 -20.57 18.70
CA ILE A 280 -8.43 -20.18 18.39
C ILE A 280 -8.65 -18.70 18.74
N ALA A 281 -8.26 -18.25 19.93
CA ALA A 281 -8.35 -16.85 20.33
C ALA A 281 -7.55 -15.89 19.41
N TYR A 282 -6.38 -16.35 18.94
CA TYR A 282 -5.60 -15.63 17.92
C TYR A 282 -6.31 -15.61 16.57
N CYS A 283 -6.86 -16.73 16.08
CA CYS A 283 -7.65 -16.77 14.85
C CYS A 283 -8.90 -15.89 14.94
N THR A 284 -9.62 -15.86 16.07
CA THR A 284 -10.81 -15.01 16.24
C THR A 284 -10.47 -13.53 16.34
N SER A 285 -9.32 -13.16 16.91
CA SER A 285 -8.86 -11.76 16.90
C SER A 285 -8.35 -11.33 15.53
N GLN A 286 -7.65 -12.20 14.79
CA GLN A 286 -7.32 -11.96 13.38
C GLN A 286 -8.56 -11.86 12.49
N GLN A 287 -9.59 -12.70 12.71
CA GLN A 287 -10.88 -12.59 12.03
C GLN A 287 -11.55 -11.25 12.34
N HIS A 288 -11.68 -10.86 13.61
CA HIS A 288 -12.28 -9.57 13.96
C HIS A 288 -11.51 -8.37 13.39
N ILE A 289 -10.18 -8.45 13.29
CA ILE A 289 -9.36 -7.44 12.59
C ILE A 289 -9.67 -7.42 11.08
N LEU A 290 -9.82 -8.58 10.43
CA LEU A 290 -10.21 -8.67 9.02
C LEU A 290 -11.63 -8.17 8.77
N ASP A 291 -12.57 -8.44 9.68
CA ASP A 291 -13.95 -7.96 9.62
C ASP A 291 -13.97 -6.42 9.67
N VAL A 292 -13.30 -5.82 10.66
CA VAL A 292 -13.16 -4.35 10.78
C VAL A 292 -12.46 -3.73 9.56
N LEU A 293 -11.39 -4.36 9.05
CA LEU A 293 -10.72 -3.91 7.83
C LEU A 293 -11.61 -4.05 6.59
N SER A 294 -12.55 -5.00 6.56
CA SER A 294 -13.52 -5.16 5.47
C SER A 294 -14.62 -4.10 5.54
N GLU A 295 -15.16 -3.80 6.74
CA GLU A 295 -16.09 -2.67 6.93
C GLU A 295 -15.44 -1.34 6.54
N ASP A 296 -14.19 -1.12 6.94
CA ASP A 296 -13.45 0.09 6.57
C ASP A 296 -13.13 0.12 5.07
N HIS A 297 -12.91 -1.03 4.41
CA HIS A 297 -12.78 -1.08 2.96
C HIS A 297 -14.09 -0.74 2.24
N GLU A 298 -15.24 -1.21 2.75
CA GLU A 298 -16.55 -0.84 2.21
C GLU A 298 -16.86 0.65 2.40
N ARG A 299 -16.58 1.21 3.59
CA ARG A 299 -16.71 2.65 3.90
C ARG A 299 -15.85 3.50 2.96
N ASN A 300 -14.55 3.23 2.87
CA ASN A 300 -13.65 3.91 1.94
C ASN A 300 -14.11 3.73 0.48
N GLY A 301 -14.67 2.55 0.14
CA GLY A 301 -15.25 2.25 -1.16
C GLY A 301 -16.58 2.95 -1.45
N GLN A 302 -17.25 3.53 -0.45
CA GLN A 302 -18.43 4.40 -0.58
C GLN A 302 -17.98 5.86 -0.66
N ASP A 303 -17.10 6.31 0.24
CA ASP A 303 -16.47 7.64 0.20
C ASP A 303 -15.82 7.92 -1.18
N LEU A 304 -15.18 6.91 -1.79
CA LEU A 304 -14.62 7.00 -3.14
C LEU A 304 -15.67 7.17 -4.25
N ARG A 305 -16.87 6.59 -4.10
CA ARG A 305 -17.96 6.75 -5.06
C ARG A 305 -18.58 8.14 -4.95
N ASP A 306 -18.84 8.60 -3.72
CA ASP A 306 -19.40 9.92 -3.47
C ASP A 306 -18.42 11.03 -3.91
N ALA A 307 -17.12 10.85 -3.67
CA ALA A 307 -16.07 11.73 -4.20
C ALA A 307 -16.01 11.74 -5.74
N GLN A 308 -16.21 10.59 -6.41
CA GLN A 308 -16.29 10.53 -7.88
C GLN A 308 -17.56 11.19 -8.43
N HIS A 309 -18.69 11.10 -7.73
CA HIS A 309 -19.92 11.80 -8.10
C HIS A 309 -19.76 13.32 -7.98
N GLU A 310 -19.17 13.83 -6.89
CA GLU A 310 -18.91 15.27 -6.74
C GLU A 310 -17.79 15.76 -7.69
N GLU A 311 -16.74 14.99 -7.96
CA GLU A 311 -15.74 15.33 -9.00
C GLU A 311 -16.37 15.40 -10.39
N SER A 312 -17.34 14.52 -10.69
CA SER A 312 -18.10 14.55 -11.95
C SER A 312 -18.98 15.81 -12.05
N ARG A 313 -19.70 16.16 -10.98
CA ARG A 313 -20.52 17.39 -10.93
C ARG A 313 -19.67 18.65 -11.07
N LEU A 314 -18.56 18.75 -10.34
CA LEU A 314 -17.61 19.86 -10.47
C LEU A 314 -16.99 19.92 -11.88
N ALA A 315 -16.77 18.78 -12.55
CA ALA A 315 -16.32 18.76 -13.94
C ALA A 315 -17.39 19.25 -14.92
N GLU A 316 -18.68 18.97 -14.69
CA GLU A 316 -19.80 19.53 -15.47
C GLU A 316 -19.96 21.03 -15.24
N GLU A 317 -19.87 21.49 -13.99
CA GLU A 317 -19.91 22.91 -13.61
C GLU A 317 -18.72 23.68 -14.23
N HIS A 318 -17.50 23.15 -14.14
CA HIS A 318 -16.32 23.70 -14.82
C HIS A 318 -16.48 23.72 -16.35
N GLN A 319 -17.07 22.69 -16.98
CA GLN A 319 -17.40 22.74 -18.40
C GLN A 319 -18.45 23.83 -18.72
N GLY A 320 -19.43 24.04 -17.85
CA GLY A 320 -20.40 25.13 -17.95
C GLY A 320 -19.72 26.50 -17.96
N VAL A 321 -18.86 26.76 -16.97
CA VAL A 321 -18.07 28.01 -16.87
C VAL A 321 -17.12 28.17 -18.07
N CYS A 322 -16.48 27.11 -18.54
CA CYS A 322 -15.64 27.16 -19.75
C CYS A 322 -16.44 27.54 -21.01
N ARG A 323 -17.67 27.03 -21.18
CA ARG A 323 -18.57 27.43 -22.28
C ARG A 323 -18.98 28.91 -22.16
N GLN A 324 -19.28 29.39 -20.96
CA GLN A 324 -19.58 30.81 -20.71
C GLN A 324 -18.38 31.70 -21.04
N LEU A 325 -17.17 31.35 -20.57
CA LEU A 325 -15.92 32.03 -20.91
C LEU A 325 -15.65 32.04 -22.41
N GLN A 326 -15.90 30.93 -23.11
CA GLN A 326 -15.75 30.84 -24.56
C GLN A 326 -16.72 31.79 -25.28
N ASN A 327 -17.98 31.85 -24.87
CA ASN A 327 -18.99 32.75 -25.43
C ASN A 327 -18.65 34.24 -25.18
N VAL A 328 -18.12 34.58 -23.99
CA VAL A 328 -17.65 35.94 -23.70
C VAL A 328 -16.42 36.28 -24.55
N ASN A 329 -15.52 35.33 -24.78
CA ASN A 329 -14.34 35.52 -25.60
C ASN A 329 -14.68 35.69 -27.10
N THR A 330 -15.68 34.97 -27.63
CA THR A 330 -16.17 35.20 -29.00
C THR A 330 -16.87 36.55 -29.13
N ALA A 331 -17.70 36.95 -28.16
CA ALA A 331 -18.31 38.29 -28.16
C ALA A 331 -17.26 39.42 -28.08
N LEU A 332 -16.17 39.21 -27.33
CA LEU A 332 -15.03 40.13 -27.32
C LEU A 332 -14.26 40.12 -28.66
N GLN A 333 -14.13 38.97 -29.34
CA GLN A 333 -13.56 38.90 -30.69
C GLN A 333 -14.42 39.67 -31.70
N GLU A 334 -15.73 39.48 -31.70
CA GLU A 334 -16.70 40.23 -32.51
C GLU A 334 -16.58 41.75 -32.27
N CYS A 335 -16.56 42.20 -31.01
CA CYS A 335 -16.37 43.60 -30.65
C CYS A 335 -15.00 44.17 -31.12
N ASN A 336 -13.95 43.35 -31.09
CA ASN A 336 -12.63 43.74 -31.59
C ASN A 336 -12.62 43.82 -33.13
N GLU A 337 -13.27 42.90 -33.84
CA GLU A 337 -13.41 42.94 -35.30
C GLU A 337 -14.24 44.15 -35.76
N GLU A 338 -15.31 44.51 -35.04
CA GLU A 338 -16.04 45.76 -35.27
C GLU A 338 -15.15 46.99 -35.06
N ASN A 339 -14.39 47.04 -33.96
CA ASN A 339 -13.45 48.13 -33.68
C ASN A 339 -12.41 48.25 -34.80
N ASP A 340 -11.84 47.13 -35.25
CA ASP A 340 -10.86 47.11 -36.34
C ASP A 340 -11.49 47.52 -37.68
N LEU A 341 -12.76 47.16 -37.95
CA LEU A 341 -13.54 47.65 -39.09
C LEU A 341 -13.77 49.17 -39.01
N TRP A 342 -14.09 49.71 -37.84
CA TRP A 342 -14.22 51.16 -37.63
C TRP A 342 -12.88 51.88 -37.81
N GLN A 343 -11.77 51.32 -37.31
CA GLN A 343 -10.43 51.85 -37.57
C GLN A 343 -10.05 51.82 -39.05
N ARG A 344 -10.37 50.73 -39.77
CA ARG A 344 -10.15 50.65 -41.23
C ARG A 344 -10.96 51.73 -41.96
N ARG A 345 -12.25 51.90 -41.65
CA ARG A 345 -13.10 52.99 -42.16
C ARG A 345 -12.52 54.38 -41.86
N MET A 346 -11.96 54.59 -40.66
CA MET A 346 -11.32 55.85 -40.28
C MET A 346 -10.03 56.11 -41.10
N ARG A 347 -9.19 55.08 -41.28
CA ARG A 347 -7.98 55.11 -42.13
C ARG A 347 -8.33 55.36 -43.60
N GLU A 348 -9.43 54.80 -44.11
CA GLU A 348 -9.94 55.08 -45.46
C GLU A 348 -10.40 56.53 -45.62
N LYS A 349 -11.17 57.07 -44.66
CA LYS A 349 -11.66 58.46 -44.70
C LYS A 349 -10.53 59.47 -44.56
N THR A 350 -9.52 59.19 -43.73
CA THR A 350 -8.32 60.05 -43.61
C THR A 350 -7.43 59.94 -44.86
N ALA A 351 -7.25 58.75 -45.45
CA ALA A 351 -6.57 58.61 -46.74
C ALA A 351 -7.32 59.30 -47.89
N ALA A 352 -8.66 59.31 -47.87
CA ALA A 352 -9.48 60.07 -48.82
C ALA A 352 -9.30 61.58 -48.61
N LEU A 353 -9.32 62.08 -47.37
CA LEU A 353 -9.03 63.48 -47.05
C LEU A 353 -7.62 63.88 -47.49
N GLN A 354 -6.59 63.05 -47.27
CA GLN A 354 -5.24 63.28 -47.76
C GLN A 354 -5.17 63.30 -49.29
N LYS A 355 -5.89 62.40 -49.98
CA LYS A 355 -6.02 62.45 -51.46
C LYS A 355 -6.68 63.75 -51.90
N HIS A 356 -7.75 64.20 -51.24
CA HIS A 356 -8.39 65.47 -51.56
C HIS A 356 -7.44 66.67 -51.32
N GLN A 357 -6.76 66.73 -50.17
CA GLN A 357 -5.74 67.74 -49.88
C GLN A 357 -4.61 67.73 -50.92
N ALA A 358 -4.13 66.55 -51.33
CA ALA A 358 -3.15 66.39 -52.40
C ALA A 358 -3.69 66.85 -53.76
N THR A 359 -4.96 66.58 -54.09
CA THR A 359 -5.57 67.13 -55.31
C THR A 359 -5.66 68.64 -55.27
N VAL A 360 -6.10 69.25 -54.16
CA VAL A 360 -6.13 70.72 -53.97
C VAL A 360 -4.73 71.31 -54.07
N ALA A 361 -3.72 70.72 -53.43
CA ALA A 361 -2.33 71.15 -53.55
C ALA A 361 -1.79 70.97 -54.98
N SER A 362 -2.24 69.94 -55.71
CA SER A 362 -1.87 69.74 -57.11
C SER A 362 -2.58 70.73 -58.05
N LEU A 363 -3.83 71.10 -57.77
CA LEU A 363 -4.59 72.11 -58.49
C LEU A 363 -4.01 73.51 -58.25
N HIS A 364 -3.62 73.83 -57.00
CA HIS A 364 -2.89 75.05 -56.68
C HIS A 364 -1.52 75.08 -57.39
N LYS A 365 -0.74 73.99 -57.35
CA LYS A 365 0.51 73.87 -58.14
C LYS A 365 0.27 73.95 -59.66
N ARG A 366 -0.86 73.48 -60.18
CA ARG A 366 -1.24 73.62 -61.60
C ARG A 366 -1.73 75.03 -61.94
N ALA A 367 -2.36 75.75 -61.01
CA ALA A 367 -2.71 77.16 -61.17
C ALA A 367 -1.45 78.03 -61.22
N VAL A 368 -0.54 77.88 -60.25
CA VAL A 368 0.76 78.58 -60.23
C VAL A 368 1.59 78.23 -61.47
N LYS A 369 1.62 76.96 -61.89
CA LYS A 369 2.29 76.56 -63.15
C LYS A 369 1.56 77.09 -64.40
N ALA A 370 0.23 77.20 -64.41
CA ALA A 370 -0.50 77.81 -65.52
C ALA A 370 -0.18 79.30 -65.63
N GLN A 371 -0.06 80.00 -64.50
CA GLN A 371 0.37 81.39 -64.42
C GLN A 371 1.79 81.56 -64.97
N GLN A 372 2.75 80.73 -64.52
CA GLN A 372 4.11 80.66 -65.07
C GLN A 372 4.15 80.23 -66.56
N VAL A 373 3.19 79.44 -67.04
CA VAL A 373 3.09 79.03 -68.45
C VAL A 373 2.45 80.13 -69.31
N VAL A 374 1.55 80.96 -68.80
CA VAL A 374 1.09 82.18 -69.48
C VAL A 374 2.25 83.16 -69.64
N GLU A 375 3.06 83.34 -68.59
CA GLU A 375 4.29 84.13 -68.62
C GLU A 375 5.37 83.54 -69.55
N ALA A 376 5.50 82.20 -69.61
CA ALA A 376 6.52 81.54 -70.42
C ALA A 376 6.10 81.35 -71.90
N LEU A 377 4.81 81.22 -72.22
CA LEU A 377 4.32 81.21 -73.61
C LEU A 377 4.51 82.60 -74.25
N HIS A 378 4.30 83.68 -73.49
CA HIS A 378 4.72 85.04 -73.86
C HIS A 378 6.21 85.13 -74.23
N ARG A 379 7.07 84.26 -73.66
CA ARG A 379 8.53 84.21 -73.89
C ARG A 379 8.98 83.06 -74.82
N ARG A 380 8.06 82.25 -75.37
CA ARG A 380 8.38 81.05 -76.17
C ARG A 380 7.73 81.04 -77.56
N ASN A 381 6.59 81.72 -77.74
CA ASN A 381 6.11 82.03 -79.09
C ASN A 381 7.16 82.83 -79.88
N THR A 382 7.92 83.68 -79.19
CA THR A 382 9.07 84.44 -79.72
C THR A 382 10.31 83.60 -80.10
N VAL A 383 10.27 82.26 -79.96
CA VAL A 383 11.46 81.40 -80.16
C VAL A 383 11.17 80.12 -80.97
N MET A 384 10.06 79.43 -80.72
CA MET A 384 9.87 78.06 -81.24
C MET A 384 9.63 77.93 -82.75
N GLU A 385 9.40 79.03 -83.47
CA GLU A 385 9.28 79.03 -84.93
C GLU A 385 10.62 78.75 -85.64
N SER A 386 11.75 78.79 -84.91
CA SER A 386 13.10 78.82 -85.49
C SER A 386 13.84 77.49 -85.68
N ARG A 387 13.38 76.34 -85.14
CA ARG A 387 14.22 75.11 -85.04
C ARG A 387 13.61 73.80 -85.53
N ARG A 388 12.35 73.76 -85.97
CA ARG A 388 11.62 72.47 -86.10
C ARG A 388 11.93 71.66 -87.37
N SER A 389 12.90 72.11 -88.16
CA SER A 389 13.26 71.59 -89.49
C SER A 389 14.42 70.57 -89.50
N GLU A 390 15.24 70.50 -88.45
CA GLU A 390 16.63 70.01 -88.55
C GLU A 390 16.87 68.52 -88.22
N GLU A 391 15.89 67.83 -87.62
CA GLU A 391 16.17 66.58 -86.86
C GLU A 391 15.63 65.28 -87.49
N LEU A 392 14.85 65.35 -88.57
CA LEU A 392 14.21 64.15 -89.18
C LEU A 392 15.18 63.22 -89.92
N GLU A 393 16.37 63.70 -90.26
CA GLU A 393 17.29 63.01 -91.18
C GLU A 393 18.05 61.84 -90.53
N ARG A 394 18.28 61.88 -89.21
CA ARG A 394 19.26 61.02 -88.51
C ARG A 394 18.81 59.58 -88.22
N GLN A 395 17.57 59.20 -88.52
CA GLN A 395 17.01 57.91 -88.05
C GLN A 395 17.15 56.72 -89.02
N HIS A 396 17.60 56.93 -90.27
CA HIS A 396 17.66 55.85 -91.26
C HIS A 396 18.86 54.90 -91.09
N GLU A 397 19.99 55.37 -90.57
CA GLU A 397 21.28 54.67 -90.60
C GLU A 397 21.39 53.43 -89.66
N ALA A 398 20.48 53.28 -88.71
CA ALA A 398 20.62 52.30 -87.63
C ALA A 398 20.23 50.85 -88.01
N LYS A 399 19.56 50.61 -89.13
CA LYS A 399 18.87 49.33 -89.41
C LYS A 399 19.76 48.20 -89.95
N GLU A 400 20.89 48.49 -90.59
CA GLU A 400 21.64 47.48 -91.35
C GLU A 400 22.45 46.50 -90.46
N ARG A 401 22.75 46.88 -89.22
CA ARG A 401 23.73 46.16 -88.37
C ARG A 401 23.24 44.81 -87.81
N LEU A 402 21.96 44.47 -87.97
CA LEU A 402 21.35 43.27 -87.37
C LEU A 402 21.55 41.97 -88.16
N GLN A 403 21.93 42.02 -89.44
CA GLN A 403 21.97 40.82 -90.31
C GLN A 403 23.25 39.97 -90.17
N HIS A 404 24.25 40.40 -89.40
CA HIS A 404 25.58 39.76 -89.41
C HIS A 404 25.72 38.56 -88.45
N GLU A 405 24.99 38.57 -87.32
CA GLU A 405 25.12 37.62 -86.19
C GLU A 405 24.64 36.20 -86.55
N GLU A 406 23.59 36.06 -87.38
CA GLU A 406 22.88 34.79 -87.60
C GLU A 406 23.76 33.69 -88.26
N SER A 407 24.85 34.08 -88.90
CA SER A 407 25.78 33.18 -89.62
C SER A 407 26.65 32.28 -88.72
N ALA A 408 26.71 32.53 -87.41
CA ALA A 408 27.61 31.83 -86.50
C ALA A 408 27.12 30.43 -86.08
N LEU A 409 25.80 30.22 -85.98
CA LEU A 409 25.21 29.05 -85.30
C LEU A 409 25.44 27.71 -86.01
N ALA A 410 25.69 27.73 -87.33
CA ALA A 410 25.70 26.54 -88.18
C ALA A 410 26.88 25.57 -87.94
N ARG A 411 27.95 25.99 -87.26
CA ARG A 411 29.21 25.21 -87.17
C ARG A 411 29.23 24.14 -86.07
N ALA A 412 28.30 24.18 -85.12
CA ALA A 412 28.30 23.29 -83.95
C ALA A 412 27.88 21.83 -84.24
N GLN A 413 27.26 21.54 -85.39
CA GLN A 413 26.57 20.26 -85.63
C GLN A 413 27.43 19.12 -86.21
N GLN A 414 28.73 19.34 -86.50
CA GLN A 414 29.55 18.34 -87.18
C GLN A 414 30.29 17.35 -86.24
N ALA A 415 30.44 17.65 -84.95
CA ALA A 415 31.30 16.89 -84.02
C ALA A 415 30.78 15.50 -83.59
N VAL A 416 29.53 15.14 -83.92
CA VAL A 416 28.86 13.91 -83.41
C VAL A 416 29.12 12.66 -84.28
N ARG A 417 29.75 12.80 -85.45
CA ARG A 417 29.80 11.74 -86.49
C ARG A 417 30.99 10.77 -86.44
N THR A 418 31.97 10.95 -85.55
CA THR A 418 33.24 10.21 -85.58
C THR A 418 33.38 9.08 -84.56
N ALA A 419 32.38 8.85 -83.70
CA ALA A 419 32.46 7.90 -82.58
C ALA A 419 31.89 6.48 -82.85
N THR A 420 31.62 6.12 -84.11
CA THR A 420 30.74 4.97 -84.46
C THR A 420 31.36 3.94 -85.42
N GLN A 421 32.69 3.89 -85.60
CA GLN A 421 33.34 3.03 -86.62
C GLN A 421 34.37 1.99 -86.11
N THR A 422 34.59 1.85 -84.80
CA THR A 422 35.65 0.96 -84.24
C THR A 422 35.09 -0.31 -83.56
N ALA A 423 34.21 -1.07 -84.23
CA ALA A 423 33.49 -2.18 -83.58
C ALA A 423 33.26 -3.48 -84.39
N LEU A 424 33.44 -3.54 -85.72
CA LEU A 424 33.10 -4.73 -86.53
C LEU A 424 34.01 -4.94 -87.77
N SER A 425 35.13 -5.67 -87.65
CA SER A 425 35.95 -6.05 -88.83
C SER A 425 36.91 -7.25 -88.69
N ALA A 426 36.88 -8.04 -87.61
CA ALA A 426 37.99 -8.97 -87.27
C ALA A 426 37.60 -10.45 -87.02
N ARG A 427 36.72 -11.08 -87.83
CA ARG A 427 36.48 -12.53 -87.70
C ARG A 427 35.90 -13.26 -88.94
N LYS A 428 36.77 -13.58 -89.92
CA LYS A 428 36.82 -14.83 -90.71
C LYS A 428 37.92 -14.74 -91.80
N GLU A 429 38.29 -15.89 -92.37
CA GLU A 429 39.26 -16.07 -93.47
C GLU A 429 40.77 -15.88 -93.14
N VAL A 430 41.36 -16.84 -92.42
CA VAL A 430 42.45 -17.68 -92.98
C VAL A 430 42.25 -19.12 -92.47
N ASN A 431 42.08 -20.05 -93.40
CA ASN A 431 42.15 -21.51 -93.23
C ASN A 431 42.64 -22.06 -94.58
N LEU A 432 43.46 -23.13 -94.58
CA LEU A 432 44.27 -23.62 -95.72
C LEU A 432 45.40 -22.61 -96.04
N LEU A 433 46.70 -22.95 -96.05
CA LEU A 433 47.45 -24.21 -96.26
C LEU A 433 48.58 -24.31 -95.19
N GLN A 434 49.35 -25.39 -94.93
CA GLN A 434 49.48 -26.79 -95.41
C GLN A 434 50.19 -27.59 -94.27
N GLN A 435 49.85 -28.85 -93.96
CA GLN A 435 50.36 -30.14 -94.52
C GLN A 435 51.80 -30.53 -94.11
N ASP A 436 51.96 -31.51 -93.19
CA ASP A 436 52.66 -32.80 -93.45
C ASP A 436 52.66 -33.77 -92.24
N ILE A 437 53.14 -35.01 -92.49
CA ILE A 437 53.37 -36.18 -91.60
C ILE A 437 52.20 -37.18 -91.46
N ALA A 438 52.22 -38.21 -92.34
CA ALA A 438 51.72 -39.57 -92.10
C ALA A 438 52.23 -40.55 -93.19
N GLY A 439 52.80 -41.72 -92.82
CA GLY A 439 53.00 -42.85 -93.75
C GLY A 439 54.21 -43.77 -93.51
N GLU A 440 53.99 -44.96 -92.95
CA GLU A 440 54.98 -46.06 -92.83
C GLU A 440 54.31 -47.47 -92.84
N GLU A 441 53.65 -47.89 -93.93
CA GLU A 441 52.89 -49.18 -93.96
C GLU A 441 53.21 -50.14 -95.14
N ALA A 442 54.37 -50.01 -95.81
CA ALA A 442 54.57 -50.63 -97.13
C ALA A 442 55.48 -51.90 -97.22
N GLU A 443 56.28 -52.27 -96.20
CA GLU A 443 57.51 -53.06 -96.46
C GLU A 443 57.46 -54.60 -96.27
N GLN A 444 56.34 -55.23 -95.92
CA GLN A 444 56.29 -56.70 -95.86
C GLN A 444 56.22 -57.39 -97.24
N ARG A 445 56.78 -58.63 -97.33
CA ARG A 445 56.29 -59.84 -98.10
C ARG A 445 57.28 -60.65 -98.98
N ARG A 446 58.61 -60.44 -99.00
CA ARG A 446 59.46 -60.89 -100.15
C ARG A 446 60.38 -62.15 -100.07
N ASN A 447 60.54 -62.91 -98.97
CA ASN A 447 61.87 -63.50 -98.67
C ASN A 447 62.05 -65.04 -98.37
N THR A 448 61.39 -66.03 -99.02
CA THR A 448 61.32 -67.44 -98.48
C THR A 448 61.23 -68.69 -99.45
N SER A 449 62.27 -69.19 -100.17
CA SER A 449 62.19 -70.49 -100.97
C SER A 449 63.50 -71.11 -101.58
N TRP A 450 64.02 -72.35 -101.22
CA TRP A 450 65.34 -72.91 -101.74
C TRP A 450 65.66 -74.46 -102.02
N LEU A 451 66.66 -75.18 -101.38
CA LEU A 451 67.57 -76.29 -101.95
C LEU A 451 67.49 -77.80 -101.45
N ALA A 452 68.08 -78.81 -102.18
CA ALA A 452 68.41 -80.24 -101.75
C ALA A 452 69.30 -81.19 -102.72
N GLU A 453 70.20 -82.20 -102.27
CA GLU A 453 70.74 -83.54 -102.93
C GLU A 453 72.07 -84.42 -102.47
N LYS A 454 72.39 -85.67 -103.04
CA LYS A 454 73.63 -86.65 -103.22
C LYS A 454 74.50 -87.55 -102.18
N ARG A 455 75.05 -88.82 -102.49
CA ARG A 455 76.29 -89.65 -101.90
C ARG A 455 76.64 -91.19 -102.34
N GLY A 456 77.85 -91.86 -102.09
CA GLY A 456 78.15 -93.39 -102.01
C GLY A 456 79.55 -94.18 -102.36
N GLN A 457 79.83 -95.47 -101.88
CA GLN A 457 80.67 -96.71 -102.40
C GLN A 457 82.13 -97.32 -101.96
N LEU A 458 82.40 -98.68 -102.17
CA LEU A 458 83.65 -99.61 -102.42
C LEU A 458 84.63 -100.37 -101.37
N ARG A 459 85.14 -101.67 -101.61
CA ARG A 459 86.46 -102.42 -101.17
C ARG A 459 86.60 -104.04 -101.27
N MET A 460 87.82 -104.71 -101.29
CA MET A 460 88.16 -106.23 -101.13
C MET A 460 89.71 -106.72 -101.23
N LEU A 461 90.24 -107.83 -100.56
CA LEU A 461 91.41 -108.79 -100.93
C LEU A 461 91.86 -109.94 -99.88
N GLU A 462 92.80 -110.93 -100.19
CA GLU A 462 93.19 -112.19 -99.37
C GLU A 462 94.52 -113.04 -99.76
N ASN A 463 95.09 -114.00 -98.91
CA ASN A 463 95.78 -115.37 -99.19
C ASN A 463 97.26 -115.84 -98.70
N VAL A 464 97.49 -117.18 -98.39
CA VAL A 464 98.66 -118.20 -98.45
C VAL A 464 99.87 -118.44 -97.40
N LEU A 465 100.35 -119.72 -97.10
CA LEU A 465 101.59 -120.13 -96.26
C LEU A 465 102.08 -121.67 -96.20
N SER A 466 103.33 -122.08 -95.73
CA SER A 466 103.87 -123.45 -95.20
C SER A 466 105.44 -123.67 -94.97
N SER A 467 105.97 -124.75 -94.26
CA SER A 467 107.46 -125.07 -93.98
C SER A 467 107.93 -126.55 -93.50
N CYS A 468 109.18 -126.80 -92.95
CA CYS A 468 109.80 -128.03 -92.27
C CYS A 468 109.04 -128.54 -91.02
N GLU A 469 107.75 -128.66 -91.21
CA GLU A 469 106.74 -128.58 -90.19
C GLU A 469 106.70 -129.68 -89.15
N GLU A 470 107.29 -130.88 -89.28
CA GLU A 470 106.96 -131.99 -88.35
C GLU A 470 107.72 -132.03 -87.02
N HIS A 471 109.06 -131.97 -87.00
CA HIS A 471 109.80 -131.82 -85.73
C HIS A 471 109.67 -130.40 -85.17
N VAL A 472 109.50 -129.42 -86.06
CA VAL A 472 109.02 -128.10 -85.71
C VAL A 472 107.63 -128.22 -85.06
N GLN A 473 106.68 -128.99 -85.59
CA GLN A 473 105.36 -129.25 -84.98
C GLN A 473 105.46 -129.96 -83.63
N GLN A 474 106.47 -130.79 -83.34
CA GLN A 474 106.57 -131.47 -82.04
C GLN A 474 107.07 -130.52 -80.95
N THR A 475 108.16 -129.81 -81.22
CA THR A 475 108.63 -128.73 -80.32
C THR A 475 107.64 -127.56 -80.26
N GLN A 476 106.96 -127.25 -81.37
CA GLN A 476 105.80 -126.38 -81.40
C GLN A 476 104.59 -126.99 -80.68
N LYS A 477 104.36 -128.29 -80.59
CA LYS A 477 103.19 -128.83 -79.86
C LYS A 477 103.34 -128.56 -78.37
N GLU A 478 104.52 -128.79 -77.82
CA GLU A 478 104.86 -128.43 -76.43
C GLU A 478 104.85 -126.90 -76.23
N MET A 479 105.54 -126.14 -77.10
CA MET A 479 105.53 -124.67 -77.06
C MET A 479 104.14 -124.06 -77.32
N TYR A 480 103.26 -124.72 -78.09
CA TYR A 480 101.89 -124.29 -78.37
C TYR A 480 100.99 -124.61 -77.19
N THR A 481 101.15 -125.75 -76.49
CA THR A 481 100.45 -125.95 -75.21
C THR A 481 100.83 -124.88 -74.20
N VAL A 482 102.12 -124.57 -74.05
CA VAL A 482 102.59 -123.51 -73.12
C VAL A 482 102.20 -122.11 -73.58
N ALA A 483 102.24 -121.82 -74.89
CA ALA A 483 101.81 -120.53 -75.44
C ALA A 483 100.28 -120.36 -75.37
N GLN A 484 99.50 -121.41 -75.63
CA GLN A 484 98.05 -121.39 -75.50
C GLN A 484 97.64 -121.25 -74.03
N GLU A 485 98.33 -121.89 -73.08
CA GLU A 485 98.14 -121.64 -71.66
C GLU A 485 98.52 -120.21 -71.27
N ALA A 486 99.60 -119.64 -71.83
CA ALA A 486 99.97 -118.24 -71.60
C ALA A 486 98.95 -117.25 -72.19
N GLU A 487 98.48 -117.46 -73.42
CA GLU A 487 97.44 -116.66 -74.08
C GLU A 487 96.10 -116.77 -73.37
N MET A 488 95.70 -117.96 -72.90
CA MET A 488 94.48 -118.13 -72.10
C MET A 488 94.59 -117.42 -70.75
N ASN A 489 95.76 -117.45 -70.10
CA ASN A 489 95.99 -116.71 -68.85
C ASN A 489 96.03 -115.19 -69.05
N ASP A 490 96.62 -114.69 -70.12
CA ASP A 490 96.62 -113.27 -70.49
C ASP A 490 95.22 -112.79 -70.92
N ALA A 491 94.47 -113.60 -71.68
CA ALA A 491 93.06 -113.35 -71.98
C ALA A 491 92.21 -113.30 -70.69
N ASN A 492 92.39 -114.26 -69.78
CA ASN A 492 91.73 -114.26 -68.48
C ASN A 492 92.09 -112.98 -67.69
N ALA A 493 93.38 -112.62 -67.57
CA ALA A 493 93.84 -111.40 -66.92
C ALA A 493 93.21 -110.13 -67.54
N LYS A 494 93.11 -110.07 -68.88
CA LYS A 494 92.44 -108.98 -69.60
C LYS A 494 90.94 -108.93 -69.30
N THR A 495 90.24 -110.07 -69.19
CA THR A 495 88.82 -110.07 -68.80
C THR A 495 88.61 -109.61 -67.36
N TYR A 496 89.47 -110.03 -66.41
CA TYR A 496 89.41 -109.55 -65.03
C TYR A 496 89.74 -108.06 -64.92
N ALA A 497 90.75 -107.58 -65.64
CA ALA A 497 91.07 -106.15 -65.71
C ALA A 497 89.90 -105.33 -66.30
N ALA A 498 89.24 -105.83 -67.35
CA ALA A 498 88.06 -105.19 -67.93
C ALA A 498 86.84 -105.22 -66.99
N MET A 499 86.67 -106.28 -66.17
CA MET A 499 85.65 -106.34 -65.13
C MET A 499 85.93 -105.34 -64.00
N CYS A 500 87.18 -105.26 -63.50
CA CYS A 500 87.58 -104.27 -62.51
C CYS A 500 87.41 -102.83 -63.04
N ALA A 501 87.77 -102.56 -64.30
CA ALA A 501 87.57 -101.24 -64.92
C ALA A 501 86.08 -100.86 -65.03
N LYS A 502 85.20 -101.83 -65.36
CA LYS A 502 83.74 -101.61 -65.32
C LYS A 502 83.22 -101.33 -63.92
N LEU A 503 83.65 -102.11 -62.93
CA LEU A 503 83.24 -101.92 -61.53
C LEU A 503 83.73 -100.57 -60.97
N LEU A 504 84.94 -100.13 -61.33
CA LEU A 504 85.44 -98.79 -60.98
C LEU A 504 84.61 -97.69 -61.66
N GLY A 505 84.31 -97.80 -62.96
CA GLY A 505 83.43 -96.85 -63.64
C GLY A 505 82.00 -96.82 -63.10
N GLU A 506 81.48 -97.96 -62.64
CA GLU A 506 80.21 -98.07 -61.91
C GLU A 506 80.26 -97.42 -60.51
N ILE A 507 81.41 -97.49 -59.81
CA ILE A 507 81.63 -96.82 -58.53
C ILE A 507 81.78 -95.31 -58.73
N GLU A 508 82.52 -94.87 -59.74
CA GLU A 508 82.63 -93.46 -60.13
C GLU A 508 81.27 -92.89 -60.53
N GLY A 509 80.47 -93.63 -61.31
CA GLY A 509 79.09 -93.27 -61.64
C GLY A 509 78.20 -93.14 -60.40
N ARG A 510 78.20 -94.14 -59.50
CA ARG A 510 77.44 -94.06 -58.24
C ARG A 510 77.93 -92.95 -57.31
N ASN A 511 79.22 -92.64 -57.30
CA ASN A 511 79.78 -91.52 -56.53
C ASN A 511 79.36 -90.16 -57.11
N ALA A 512 79.26 -90.04 -58.44
CA ALA A 512 78.70 -88.85 -59.10
C ALA A 512 77.19 -88.69 -58.81
N GLU A 513 76.43 -89.77 -58.87
CA GLU A 513 75.02 -89.79 -58.46
C GLU A 513 74.86 -89.39 -56.98
N LEU A 514 75.69 -89.92 -56.07
CA LEU A 514 75.69 -89.56 -54.65
C LEU A 514 76.04 -88.08 -54.45
N ALA A 515 77.06 -87.54 -55.12
CA ALA A 515 77.41 -86.11 -55.05
C ALA A 515 76.27 -85.23 -55.59
N GLU A 516 75.54 -85.67 -56.63
CA GLU A 516 74.31 -85.00 -57.06
C GLU A 516 73.19 -85.06 -56.01
N TYR A 517 73.00 -86.20 -55.33
CA TYR A 517 72.00 -86.33 -54.26
C TYR A 517 72.37 -85.52 -53.02
N GLU A 518 73.64 -85.48 -52.62
CA GLU A 518 74.15 -84.60 -51.55
C GLU A 518 73.95 -83.13 -51.90
N LYS A 519 74.21 -82.73 -53.15
CA LYS A 519 73.94 -81.36 -53.62
C LYS A 519 72.44 -81.03 -53.61
N LYS A 520 71.57 -81.93 -54.09
CA LYS A 520 70.10 -81.79 -54.03
C LYS A 520 69.60 -81.75 -52.58
N PHE A 521 70.23 -82.49 -51.68
CA PHE A 521 69.91 -82.47 -50.25
C PHE A 521 70.35 -81.16 -49.59
N ALA A 522 71.54 -80.65 -49.88
CA ALA A 522 72.03 -79.36 -49.40
C ALA A 522 71.20 -78.17 -49.96
N GLU A 523 70.78 -78.25 -51.22
CA GLU A 523 69.81 -77.31 -51.82
C GLU A 523 68.44 -77.39 -51.12
N GLY A 524 67.99 -78.60 -50.78
CA GLY A 524 66.77 -78.83 -49.99
C GLY A 524 66.88 -78.27 -48.56
N GLU A 525 67.98 -78.50 -47.86
CA GLU A 525 68.24 -77.90 -46.55
C GLU A 525 68.28 -76.37 -46.61
N ALA A 526 68.93 -75.81 -47.64
CA ALA A 526 68.98 -74.36 -47.84
C ALA A 526 67.58 -73.78 -48.08
N GLN A 527 66.73 -74.45 -48.87
CA GLN A 527 65.33 -74.08 -49.05
C GLN A 527 64.52 -74.20 -47.76
N VAL A 528 64.72 -75.25 -46.95
CA VAL A 528 64.06 -75.40 -45.63
C VAL A 528 64.51 -74.29 -44.67
N LYS A 529 65.80 -73.96 -44.60
CA LYS A 529 66.34 -72.87 -43.79
C LYS A 529 65.84 -71.49 -44.25
N GLN A 530 65.67 -71.30 -45.57
CA GLN A 530 65.05 -70.10 -46.15
C GLN A 530 63.55 -70.02 -45.82
N GLN A 531 62.81 -71.13 -45.83
CA GLN A 531 61.41 -71.18 -45.44
C GLN A 531 61.21 -71.00 -43.94
N GLN A 532 62.11 -71.51 -43.10
CA GLN A 532 62.13 -71.29 -41.65
C GLN A 532 62.35 -69.81 -41.33
N THR A 533 63.40 -69.19 -41.87
CA THR A 533 63.68 -67.76 -41.65
C THR A 533 62.58 -66.85 -42.22
N LEU A 534 61.95 -67.20 -43.35
CA LEU A 534 60.77 -66.50 -43.86
C LEU A 534 59.56 -66.66 -42.93
N LEU A 535 59.32 -67.86 -42.39
CA LEU A 535 58.22 -68.12 -41.46
C LEU A 535 58.43 -67.40 -40.12
N GLU A 536 59.67 -67.36 -39.62
CA GLU A 536 60.06 -66.58 -38.45
C GLU A 536 59.85 -65.08 -38.67
N ALA A 537 60.28 -64.55 -39.82
CA ALA A 537 60.00 -63.16 -40.21
C ALA A 537 58.48 -62.88 -40.28
N MET A 538 57.71 -63.76 -40.92
CA MET A 538 56.23 -63.65 -40.98
C MET A 538 55.57 -63.78 -39.60
N LEU A 539 56.14 -64.55 -38.66
CA LEU A 539 55.66 -64.61 -37.28
C LEU A 539 56.02 -63.33 -36.51
N VAL A 540 57.21 -62.76 -36.71
CA VAL A 540 57.60 -61.46 -36.13
C VAL A 540 56.70 -60.35 -36.67
N GLU A 541 56.47 -60.27 -37.99
CA GLU A 541 55.53 -59.34 -38.61
C GLU A 541 54.10 -59.54 -38.07
N ARG A 542 53.59 -60.77 -38.02
CA ARG A 542 52.29 -61.06 -37.40
C ARG A 542 52.24 -60.58 -35.96
N ASN A 543 53.31 -60.75 -35.19
CA ASN A 543 53.38 -60.30 -33.80
C ASN A 543 53.43 -58.77 -33.69
N THR A 544 54.18 -58.07 -34.55
CA THR A 544 54.19 -56.60 -34.57
C THR A 544 52.84 -56.05 -35.03
N TYR A 545 52.21 -56.59 -36.09
CA TYR A 545 50.86 -56.20 -36.50
C TYR A 545 49.81 -56.51 -35.42
N THR A 546 49.94 -57.63 -34.69
CA THR A 546 49.06 -57.94 -33.55
C THR A 546 49.25 -56.94 -32.42
N SER A 547 50.49 -56.55 -32.12
CA SER A 547 50.82 -55.50 -31.14
C SER A 547 50.22 -54.15 -31.56
N HIS A 548 50.44 -53.70 -32.80
CA HIS A 548 49.84 -52.48 -33.34
C HIS A 548 48.31 -52.53 -33.33
N CYS A 549 47.68 -53.66 -33.68
CA CYS A 549 46.23 -53.84 -33.59
C CYS A 549 45.73 -53.73 -32.14
N ASN A 550 46.49 -54.20 -31.16
CA ASN A 550 46.13 -54.09 -29.75
C ASN A 550 46.37 -52.68 -29.20
N GLN A 551 47.45 -52.00 -29.60
CA GLN A 551 47.67 -50.58 -29.33
C GLN A 551 46.57 -49.70 -29.93
N LEU A 552 46.12 -49.99 -31.16
CA LEU A 552 45.00 -49.29 -31.79
C LEU A 552 43.66 -49.57 -31.10
N LYS A 553 43.42 -50.79 -30.58
CA LYS A 553 42.24 -51.09 -29.75
C LYS A 553 42.27 -50.34 -28.42
N LEU A 554 43.42 -50.27 -27.76
CA LEU A 554 43.60 -49.52 -26.51
C LEU A 554 43.44 -48.01 -26.75
N GLY A 555 44.05 -47.47 -27.80
CA GLY A 555 43.85 -46.08 -28.21
C GLY A 555 42.39 -45.77 -28.57
N LEU A 556 41.68 -46.71 -29.21
CA LEU A 556 40.24 -46.58 -29.49
C LEU A 556 39.42 -46.61 -28.20
N SER A 557 39.67 -47.53 -27.27
CA SER A 557 38.95 -47.59 -25.99
C SER A 557 39.23 -46.35 -25.13
N GLU A 558 40.47 -45.86 -25.11
CA GLU A 558 40.82 -44.56 -24.51
C GLU A 558 40.04 -43.41 -25.14
N GLN A 559 39.97 -43.30 -26.47
CA GLN A 559 39.17 -42.24 -27.10
C GLN A 559 37.67 -42.39 -26.80
N GLN A 560 37.15 -43.63 -26.73
CA GLN A 560 35.78 -43.88 -26.30
C GLN A 560 35.54 -43.42 -24.85
N HIS A 561 36.47 -43.69 -23.92
CA HIS A 561 36.40 -43.25 -22.52
C HIS A 561 36.53 -41.72 -22.39
N ARG A 562 37.40 -41.09 -23.19
CA ARG A 562 37.51 -39.62 -23.28
C ARG A 562 36.21 -39.01 -23.81
N VAL A 563 35.58 -39.63 -24.82
CA VAL A 563 34.29 -39.19 -25.37
C VAL A 563 33.13 -39.41 -24.40
N THR A 564 33.05 -40.52 -23.66
CA THR A 564 32.00 -40.72 -22.64
C THR A 564 32.19 -39.77 -21.45
N TYR A 565 33.43 -39.52 -21.02
CA TYR A 565 33.74 -38.50 -20.01
C TYR A 565 33.34 -37.09 -20.47
N GLN A 566 33.72 -36.69 -21.69
CA GLN A 566 33.33 -35.40 -22.27
C GLN A 566 31.81 -35.29 -22.45
N LEU A 567 31.12 -36.38 -22.82
CA LEU A 567 29.67 -36.42 -22.92
C LEU A 567 29.01 -36.24 -21.54
N ALA A 568 29.53 -36.89 -20.50
CA ALA A 568 29.07 -36.71 -19.13
C ALA A 568 29.32 -35.28 -18.61
N GLN A 569 30.49 -34.70 -18.93
CA GLN A 569 30.82 -33.30 -18.63
C GLN A 569 29.85 -32.34 -19.35
N VAL A 570 29.54 -32.58 -20.63
CA VAL A 570 28.55 -31.81 -21.40
C VAL A 570 27.14 -31.97 -20.83
N GLN A 571 26.75 -33.17 -20.38
CA GLN A 571 25.47 -33.38 -19.68
C GLN A 571 25.41 -32.62 -18.35
N LEU A 572 26.48 -32.65 -17.56
CA LEU A 572 26.60 -31.88 -16.31
C LEU A 572 26.48 -30.37 -16.60
N MET A 573 27.24 -29.85 -17.56
CA MET A 573 27.16 -28.44 -17.98
C MET A 573 25.76 -28.06 -18.49
N ARG A 574 25.11 -28.92 -19.31
CA ARG A 574 23.70 -28.72 -19.71
C ARG A 574 22.76 -28.66 -18.51
N SER A 575 22.94 -29.50 -17.49
CA SER A 575 22.11 -29.46 -16.28
C SER A 575 22.32 -28.17 -15.46
N VAL A 576 23.56 -27.65 -15.42
CA VAL A 576 23.89 -26.37 -14.77
C VAL A 576 23.30 -25.19 -15.54
N ILE A 577 23.40 -25.20 -16.87
CA ILE A 577 22.77 -24.20 -17.74
C ILE A 577 21.24 -24.21 -17.57
N GLN A 578 20.60 -25.38 -17.57
CA GLN A 578 19.16 -25.49 -17.34
C GLN A 578 18.71 -25.03 -15.95
N LYS A 579 19.55 -25.20 -14.91
CA LYS A 579 19.31 -24.60 -13.58
C LYS A 579 19.41 -23.07 -13.66
N ARG A 580 20.51 -22.54 -14.20
CA ARG A 580 20.71 -21.08 -14.38
C ARG A 580 19.62 -20.42 -15.24
N GLU A 581 19.12 -21.09 -16.27
CA GLU A 581 17.98 -20.62 -17.05
C GLU A 581 16.69 -20.52 -16.22
N LYS A 582 16.44 -21.47 -15.31
CA LYS A 582 15.29 -21.42 -14.40
C LYS A 582 15.46 -20.28 -13.39
N ASP A 583 16.65 -20.15 -12.81
CA ASP A 583 17.01 -19.04 -11.91
C ASP A 583 16.77 -17.69 -12.60
N VAL A 584 17.30 -17.50 -13.82
CA VAL A 584 17.13 -16.28 -14.61
C VAL A 584 15.67 -16.01 -14.99
N LYS A 585 14.85 -17.05 -15.23
CA LYS A 585 13.40 -16.89 -15.45
C LYS A 585 12.67 -16.44 -14.17
N VAL A 586 13.06 -16.95 -13.00
CA VAL A 586 12.55 -16.51 -11.69
C VAL A 586 12.99 -15.07 -11.37
N GLU A 587 14.25 -14.73 -11.57
CA GLU A 587 14.74 -13.36 -11.38
C GLU A 587 14.11 -12.38 -12.38
N ALA A 588 13.90 -12.77 -13.64
CA ALA A 588 13.18 -11.95 -14.61
C ALA A 588 11.71 -11.71 -14.21
N ALA A 589 11.07 -12.64 -13.48
CA ALA A 589 9.76 -12.43 -12.90
C ALA A 589 9.81 -11.49 -11.68
N ARG A 590 10.78 -11.69 -10.76
CA ARG A 590 11.04 -10.77 -9.63
C ARG A 590 11.30 -9.34 -10.10
N PHE A 591 12.14 -9.15 -11.11
CA PHE A 591 12.41 -7.86 -11.76
C PHE A 591 11.24 -7.29 -12.57
N LYS A 592 10.19 -8.05 -12.87
CA LYS A 592 8.93 -7.51 -13.41
C LYS A 592 8.05 -6.98 -12.27
N LEU A 593 7.86 -7.78 -11.23
CA LEU A 593 7.10 -7.39 -10.04
C LEU A 593 7.69 -6.14 -9.36
N LEU A 594 9.01 -6.11 -9.13
CA LEU A 594 9.71 -4.95 -8.57
C LEU A 594 9.59 -3.69 -9.46
N ARG A 595 9.46 -3.84 -10.79
CA ARG A 595 9.20 -2.71 -11.71
C ARG A 595 7.75 -2.25 -11.68
N GLN A 596 6.80 -3.14 -11.39
CA GLN A 596 5.39 -2.79 -11.19
C GLN A 596 5.23 -2.03 -9.86
N GLN A 597 5.71 -2.62 -8.77
CA GLN A 597 5.77 -1.98 -7.44
C GLN A 597 6.50 -0.63 -7.46
N ARG A 598 7.64 -0.51 -8.17
CA ARG A 598 8.30 0.78 -8.35
C ARG A 598 7.42 1.81 -9.05
N LYS A 599 6.70 1.44 -10.13
CA LYS A 599 5.78 2.36 -10.83
C LYS A 599 4.57 2.74 -9.99
N GLU A 600 4.04 1.80 -9.22
CA GLU A 600 2.95 2.05 -8.26
C GLU A 600 3.39 3.04 -7.17
N LEU A 601 4.59 2.85 -6.62
CA LEU A 601 5.21 3.77 -5.66
C LEU A 601 5.55 5.14 -6.27
N GLU A 602 6.06 5.20 -7.51
CA GLU A 602 6.28 6.45 -8.25
C GLU A 602 4.96 7.20 -8.49
N GLY A 603 3.87 6.48 -8.79
CA GLY A 603 2.51 7.03 -8.87
C GLY A 603 2.02 7.59 -7.55
N GLN A 604 2.10 6.79 -6.47
CA GLN A 604 1.73 7.22 -5.11
C GLN A 604 2.51 8.45 -4.66
N VAL A 605 3.84 8.49 -4.88
CA VAL A 605 4.68 9.66 -4.60
C VAL A 605 4.24 10.88 -5.41
N GLY A 606 3.91 10.71 -6.69
CA GLY A 606 3.33 11.77 -7.52
C GLY A 606 2.01 12.31 -6.97
N ASP A 607 1.11 11.44 -6.50
CA ASP A 607 -0.16 11.86 -5.90
C ASP A 607 0.01 12.47 -4.50
N TYR A 608 0.95 12.00 -3.68
CA TYR A 608 1.32 12.67 -2.43
C TYR A 608 1.94 14.05 -2.69
N GLN A 609 2.75 14.22 -3.74
CA GLN A 609 3.27 15.53 -4.17
C GLN A 609 2.14 16.46 -4.62
N ARG A 610 1.19 15.99 -5.45
CA ARG A 610 0.00 16.77 -5.86
C ARG A 610 -0.90 17.15 -4.68
N ARG A 611 -1.12 16.24 -3.73
CA ARG A 611 -1.89 16.49 -2.49
C ARG A 611 -1.16 17.50 -1.60
N THR A 612 0.17 17.44 -1.53
CA THR A 612 1.00 18.36 -0.74
C THR A 612 1.05 19.75 -1.37
N SER A 613 1.22 19.88 -2.69
CA SER A 613 1.21 21.18 -3.37
C SER A 613 -0.16 21.84 -3.35
N LYS A 614 -1.27 21.09 -3.52
CA LYS A 614 -2.63 21.59 -3.27
C LYS A 614 -2.78 22.13 -1.83
N LYS A 615 -2.30 21.40 -0.82
CA LYS A 615 -2.33 21.84 0.59
C LYS A 615 -1.46 23.07 0.85
N GLN A 616 -0.27 23.16 0.25
CA GLN A 616 0.62 24.32 0.34
C GLN A 616 -0.01 25.56 -0.29
N LEU A 617 -0.67 25.43 -1.44
CA LEU A 617 -1.43 26.52 -2.07
C LEU A 617 -2.57 26.99 -1.15
N SER A 618 -3.40 26.09 -0.61
CA SER A 618 -4.44 26.47 0.34
C SER A 618 -3.89 27.11 1.62
N ALA A 619 -2.74 26.65 2.13
CA ALA A 619 -2.10 27.25 3.29
C ALA A 619 -1.54 28.65 2.98
N SER A 620 -1.07 28.91 1.75
CA SER A 620 -0.62 30.23 1.32
C SER A 620 -1.78 31.22 1.17
N LEU A 621 -2.94 30.76 0.65
CA LEU A 621 -4.16 31.57 0.55
C LEU A 621 -4.71 31.90 1.95
N LEU A 622 -4.86 30.90 2.83
CA LEU A 622 -5.24 31.11 4.23
C LEU A 622 -4.25 32.03 4.97
N GLY A 623 -2.96 31.98 4.64
CA GLY A 623 -1.94 32.91 5.17
C GLY A 623 -2.13 34.35 4.69
N GLN A 624 -2.58 34.55 3.45
CA GLN A 624 -2.95 35.87 2.91
C GLN A 624 -4.24 36.38 3.58
N GLU A 625 -5.29 35.56 3.66
CA GLU A 625 -6.55 35.88 4.35
C GLU A 625 -6.31 36.25 5.82
N ILE A 626 -5.48 35.49 6.55
CA ILE A 626 -5.09 35.83 7.93
C ILE A 626 -4.37 37.17 7.99
N SER A 627 -3.50 37.49 7.02
CA SER A 627 -2.78 38.76 6.97
C SER A 627 -3.71 39.95 6.69
N GLU A 628 -4.73 39.76 5.83
CA GLU A 628 -5.77 40.75 5.55
C GLU A 628 -6.72 40.94 6.74
N LEU A 629 -7.18 39.87 7.37
CA LEU A 629 -7.98 39.92 8.61
C LEU A 629 -7.20 40.61 9.74
N GLN A 630 -5.90 40.34 9.87
CA GLN A 630 -5.04 41.08 10.81
C GLN A 630 -4.90 42.56 10.46
N ARG A 631 -4.96 42.96 9.17
CA ARG A 631 -5.05 44.38 8.79
C ARG A 631 -6.39 44.97 9.23
N VAL A 632 -7.51 44.35 8.87
CA VAL A 632 -8.86 44.81 9.24
C VAL A 632 -9.04 44.92 10.76
N LEU A 633 -8.49 43.97 11.53
CA LEU A 633 -8.50 44.03 13.01
C LEU A 633 -7.65 45.18 13.57
N ARG A 634 -6.53 45.55 12.92
CA ARG A 634 -5.73 46.73 13.29
C ARG A 634 -6.47 48.03 12.94
N ASP A 635 -7.03 48.12 11.74
CA ASP A 635 -7.82 49.27 11.29
C ASP A 635 -9.04 49.50 12.21
N ALA A 636 -9.70 48.43 12.67
CA ALA A 636 -10.79 48.48 13.64
C ALA A 636 -10.33 48.81 15.07
N ALA A 637 -9.15 48.35 15.50
CA ALA A 637 -8.56 48.74 16.79
C ALA A 637 -8.20 50.24 16.82
N ASP A 638 -7.64 50.77 15.73
CA ASP A 638 -7.35 52.19 15.59
C ASP A 638 -8.63 53.04 15.56
N GLU A 639 -9.67 52.62 14.83
CA GLU A 639 -10.92 53.38 14.77
C GLU A 639 -11.72 53.31 16.08
N THR A 640 -11.71 52.17 16.78
CA THR A 640 -12.29 52.10 18.15
C THR A 640 -11.50 52.95 19.15
N ALA A 641 -10.16 53.01 19.05
CA ALA A 641 -9.35 53.92 19.86
C ALA A 641 -9.62 55.40 19.55
N ARG A 642 -9.86 55.78 18.29
CA ARG A 642 -10.30 57.14 17.89
C ARG A 642 -11.68 57.47 18.44
N GLN A 643 -12.63 56.53 18.39
CA GLN A 643 -13.97 56.71 18.94
C GLN A 643 -13.95 56.84 20.46
N GLN A 644 -13.14 56.04 21.17
CA GLN A 644 -12.93 56.19 22.62
C GLN A 644 -12.39 57.57 23.00
N ARG A 645 -11.43 58.11 22.24
CA ARG A 645 -10.93 59.48 22.45
C ARG A 645 -12.06 60.51 22.30
N ARG A 646 -12.78 60.51 21.17
CA ARG A 646 -13.93 61.40 20.94
C ARG A 646 -15.00 61.29 22.03
N CYS A 647 -15.28 60.08 22.52
CA CYS A 647 -16.20 59.89 23.65
C CYS A 647 -15.68 60.50 24.95
N ASN A 648 -14.37 60.39 25.24
CA ASN A 648 -13.76 61.03 26.40
C ASN A 648 -13.74 62.56 26.27
N ASP A 649 -13.50 63.09 25.07
CA ASP A 649 -13.55 64.52 24.77
C ASP A 649 -14.97 65.08 25.03
N VAL A 650 -16.00 64.43 24.48
CA VAL A 650 -17.42 64.79 24.71
C VAL A 650 -17.84 64.61 26.18
N LEU A 651 -17.30 63.60 26.89
CA LEU A 651 -17.53 63.46 28.34
C LEU A 651 -16.90 64.61 29.12
N HIS A 652 -15.71 65.07 28.73
CA HIS A 652 -15.02 66.21 29.34
C HIS A 652 -15.76 67.54 29.06
N GLU A 653 -16.23 67.77 27.82
CA GLU A 653 -17.10 68.90 27.49
C GLU A 653 -18.39 68.87 28.30
N ARG A 654 -19.06 67.71 28.40
CA ARG A 654 -20.26 67.54 29.23
C ARG A 654 -19.98 67.82 30.70
N GLU A 655 -18.84 67.38 31.24
CA GLU A 655 -18.47 67.72 32.61
C GLU A 655 -18.18 69.21 32.81
N LEU A 656 -17.52 69.87 31.86
CA LEU A 656 -17.27 71.31 31.90
C LEU A 656 -18.58 72.10 31.86
N LEU A 657 -19.50 71.73 30.97
CA LEU A 657 -20.85 72.32 30.89
C LEU A 657 -21.69 72.03 32.14
N ASN A 658 -21.58 70.83 32.72
CA ASN A 658 -22.23 70.50 33.99
C ASN A 658 -21.69 71.36 35.14
N ARG A 659 -20.36 71.54 35.24
CA ARG A 659 -19.75 72.45 36.24
C ARG A 659 -20.26 73.88 36.08
N GLN A 660 -20.21 74.42 34.85
CA GLN A 660 -20.76 75.73 34.54
C GLN A 660 -22.26 75.84 34.89
N ALA A 661 -23.07 74.81 34.64
CA ALA A 661 -24.49 74.79 35.01
C ALA A 661 -24.71 74.74 36.53
N THR A 662 -23.89 74.00 37.28
CA THR A 662 -23.93 74.02 38.75
C THR A 662 -23.50 75.38 39.30
N ASP A 663 -22.46 76.00 38.73
CA ASP A 663 -21.98 77.32 39.14
C ASP A 663 -23.05 78.40 38.88
N ARG A 664 -23.68 78.39 37.69
CA ARG A 664 -24.80 79.30 37.36
C ARG A 664 -26.03 79.07 38.23
N THR A 665 -26.35 77.84 38.61
CA THR A 665 -27.47 77.58 39.55
C THR A 665 -27.14 78.03 40.97
N MET A 666 -25.89 77.93 41.42
CA MET A 666 -25.44 78.51 42.69
C MET A 666 -25.48 80.05 42.68
N GLU A 667 -25.02 80.70 41.60
CA GLU A 667 -25.18 82.16 41.41
C GLU A 667 -26.66 82.59 41.47
N VAL A 668 -27.53 81.90 40.73
CA VAL A 668 -28.97 82.19 40.66
C VAL A 668 -29.65 81.98 42.02
N ASN A 669 -29.32 80.91 42.75
CA ASN A 669 -29.84 80.67 44.10
C ASN A 669 -29.39 81.77 45.07
N ALA A 670 -28.10 82.16 45.05
CA ALA A 670 -27.59 83.27 45.87
C ALA A 670 -28.23 84.63 45.51
N LEU A 671 -28.66 84.82 44.26
CA LEU A 671 -29.45 85.99 43.85
C LEU A 671 -30.90 85.92 44.35
N TYR A 672 -31.55 84.74 44.31
CA TYR A 672 -32.88 84.54 44.88
C TYR A 672 -32.90 84.75 46.40
N GLU A 673 -31.89 84.27 47.14
CA GLU A 673 -31.76 84.51 48.58
C GLU A 673 -31.58 86.00 48.91
N LYS A 674 -30.76 86.72 48.13
CA LYS A 674 -30.61 88.18 48.25
C LYS A 674 -31.91 88.91 47.96
N ALA A 675 -32.64 88.53 46.90
CA ALA A 675 -33.92 89.13 46.56
C ALA A 675 -35.00 88.82 47.63
N HIS A 676 -35.01 87.61 48.18
CA HIS A 676 -35.95 87.20 49.22
C HIS A 676 -35.70 87.93 50.54
N THR A 677 -34.44 88.03 50.97
CA THR A 677 -34.05 88.79 52.18
C THR A 677 -34.28 90.30 52.02
N GLN A 678 -34.00 90.88 50.85
CA GLN A 678 -34.36 92.27 50.55
C GLN A 678 -35.88 92.47 50.57
N LYS A 679 -36.67 91.53 50.02
CA LYS A 679 -38.14 91.62 50.04
C LYS A 679 -38.70 91.55 51.47
N SER A 680 -38.21 90.64 52.31
CA SER A 680 -38.70 90.53 53.70
C SER A 680 -38.29 91.72 54.56
N LEU A 681 -37.10 92.31 54.32
CA LEU A 681 -36.71 93.60 54.90
C LEU A 681 -37.63 94.72 54.43
N LEU A 682 -37.89 94.85 53.13
CA LEU A 682 -38.79 95.88 52.59
C LEU A 682 -40.21 95.76 53.17
N GLN A 683 -40.78 94.56 53.24
CA GLN A 683 -42.10 94.32 53.85
C GLN A 683 -42.12 94.68 55.35
N ARG A 684 -41.03 94.42 56.08
CA ARG A 684 -40.90 94.84 57.49
C ARG A 684 -40.80 96.36 57.62
N HIS A 685 -40.05 97.02 56.75
CA HIS A 685 -39.95 98.49 56.73
C HIS A 685 -41.26 99.15 56.32
N GLU A 686 -41.97 98.60 55.33
CA GLU A 686 -43.33 99.01 54.92
C GLU A 686 -44.31 98.93 56.10
N GLY A 687 -44.29 97.84 56.87
CA GLY A 687 -45.03 97.72 58.12
C GLY A 687 -44.71 98.83 59.12
N LEU A 688 -43.43 99.06 59.41
CA LEU A 688 -42.98 100.11 60.34
C LEU A 688 -43.32 101.53 59.84
N TYR A 689 -43.26 101.79 58.54
CA TYR A 689 -43.70 103.07 57.95
C TYR A 689 -45.21 103.26 58.08
N ASN A 690 -46.01 102.22 57.88
CA ASN A 690 -47.46 102.27 58.07
C ASN A 690 -47.84 102.48 59.55
N GLU A 691 -47.13 101.84 60.49
CA GLU A 691 -47.28 102.10 61.94
C GLU A 691 -46.96 103.56 62.29
N GLN A 692 -45.88 104.12 61.74
CA GLN A 692 -45.51 105.53 61.93
C GLN A 692 -46.51 106.49 61.28
N ALA A 693 -47.04 106.17 60.10
CA ALA A 693 -48.08 106.96 59.45
C ALA A 693 -49.36 106.99 60.29
N GLN A 694 -49.82 105.85 60.82
CA GLN A 694 -50.98 105.78 61.71
C GLN A 694 -50.74 106.55 63.03
N GLN A 695 -49.52 106.54 63.56
CA GLN A 695 -49.16 107.36 64.73
C GLN A 695 -49.21 108.86 64.41
N LEU A 696 -48.76 109.28 63.22
CA LEU A 696 -48.86 110.67 62.76
C LEU A 696 -50.31 111.08 62.53
N GLU A 697 -51.13 110.28 61.83
CA GLU A 697 -52.57 110.53 61.67
C GLU A 697 -53.29 110.66 63.02
N HIS A 698 -52.93 109.81 64.00
CA HIS A 698 -53.49 109.89 65.34
C HIS A 698 -53.07 111.16 66.09
N LEU A 699 -51.81 111.57 65.98
CA LEU A 699 -51.31 112.83 66.56
C LEU A 699 -51.92 114.06 65.87
N GLU A 700 -52.06 114.06 64.54
CA GLU A 700 -52.77 115.10 63.81
C GLU A 700 -54.22 115.21 64.28
N TYR A 701 -54.94 114.08 64.37
CA TYR A 701 -56.29 114.04 64.91
C TYR A 701 -56.37 114.58 66.35
N GLN A 702 -55.43 114.23 67.22
CA GLN A 702 -55.32 114.83 68.57
C GLN A 702 -55.10 116.34 68.51
N THR A 703 -54.18 116.85 67.67
CA THR A 703 -53.96 118.30 67.56
C THR A 703 -55.18 119.04 67.02
N VAL A 704 -55.95 118.43 66.10
CA VAL A 704 -57.23 118.98 65.63
C VAL A 704 -58.28 118.98 66.74
N GLN A 705 -58.39 117.92 67.54
CA GLN A 705 -59.25 117.91 68.73
C GLN A 705 -58.87 119.00 69.74
N PHE A 706 -57.58 119.11 70.10
CA PHE A 706 -57.10 120.15 71.02
C PHE A 706 -57.30 121.56 70.45
N ALA A 707 -57.11 121.77 69.14
CA ALA A 707 -57.39 123.05 68.48
C ALA A 707 -58.89 123.39 68.51
N GLN A 708 -59.78 122.42 68.35
CA GLN A 708 -61.23 122.61 68.50
C GLN A 708 -61.62 122.93 69.95
N GLN A 709 -61.08 122.21 70.94
CA GLN A 709 -61.27 122.49 72.36
C GLN A 709 -60.77 123.89 72.74
N LEU A 710 -59.56 124.28 72.28
CA LEU A 710 -59.02 125.62 72.47
C LEU A 710 -59.89 126.69 71.78
N LYS A 711 -60.46 126.41 70.61
CA LYS A 711 -61.41 127.33 69.95
C LYS A 711 -62.70 127.48 70.77
N GLN A 712 -63.26 126.39 71.29
CA GLN A 712 -64.43 126.43 72.19
C GLN A 712 -64.12 127.24 73.45
N MET A 713 -62.98 126.98 74.12
CA MET A 713 -62.54 127.74 75.29
C MET A 713 -62.33 129.23 74.98
N ARG A 714 -61.76 129.58 73.82
CA ARG A 714 -61.65 130.98 73.37
C ARG A 714 -63.03 131.63 73.16
N MET A 715 -64.02 130.91 72.62
CA MET A 715 -65.39 131.41 72.49
C MET A 715 -66.07 131.59 73.86
N PHE A 716 -65.82 130.72 74.83
CA PHE A 716 -66.26 130.93 76.22
C PHE A 716 -65.61 132.16 76.86
N VAL A 717 -64.30 132.33 76.70
CA VAL A 717 -63.56 133.50 77.21
C VAL A 717 -64.04 134.81 76.56
N ALA A 718 -64.35 134.80 75.25
CA ALA A 718 -64.91 135.96 74.56
C ALA A 718 -66.28 136.40 75.08
N ARG A 719 -67.09 135.47 75.64
CA ARG A 719 -68.36 135.77 76.30
C ARG A 719 -68.22 136.26 77.75
N LEU A 720 -67.06 136.11 78.39
CA LEU A 720 -66.84 136.60 79.75
C LEU A 720 -66.98 138.13 79.91
N PRO A 721 -66.48 139.01 79.01
CA PRO A 721 -66.76 140.45 79.11
C PRO A 721 -68.25 140.76 78.92
N GLU A 722 -68.96 140.09 78.01
CA GLU A 722 -70.41 140.25 77.84
C GLU A 722 -71.16 139.83 79.11
N LEU A 723 -70.85 138.67 79.68
CA LEU A 723 -71.42 138.18 80.94
C LEU A 723 -71.07 139.10 82.13
N ARG A 724 -69.88 139.71 82.16
CA ARG A 724 -69.51 140.71 83.16
C ARG A 724 -70.28 142.02 82.98
N VAL A 725 -70.52 142.45 81.73
CA VAL A 725 -71.37 143.61 81.45
C VAL A 725 -72.80 143.31 81.86
N LEU A 726 -73.37 142.15 81.49
CA LEU A 726 -74.71 141.71 81.89
C LEU A 726 -74.85 141.55 83.40
N LEU A 727 -73.83 141.05 84.10
CA LEU A 727 -73.82 141.01 85.57
C LEU A 727 -73.74 142.41 86.19
N ASN A 728 -72.98 143.32 85.59
CA ASN A 728 -72.87 144.71 86.03
C ASN A 728 -74.13 145.53 85.71
N THR A 729 -74.83 145.27 84.60
CA THR A 729 -76.14 145.86 84.33
C THR A 729 -77.18 145.25 85.24
N ALA A 730 -77.28 143.92 85.35
CA ALA A 730 -78.23 143.24 86.24
C ALA A 730 -78.04 143.60 87.73
N THR A 731 -76.82 143.86 88.21
CA THR A 731 -76.59 144.35 89.59
C THR A 731 -76.91 145.84 89.76
N ARG A 732 -76.62 146.68 88.76
CA ARG A 732 -77.08 148.09 88.74
C ARG A 732 -78.59 148.19 88.61
N GLU A 733 -79.22 147.32 87.83
CA GLU A 733 -80.66 147.17 87.68
C GLU A 733 -81.27 146.62 88.96
N LEU A 734 -80.69 145.61 89.61
CA LEU A 734 -81.13 145.16 90.93
C LEU A 734 -81.01 146.26 92.00
N GLN A 735 -80.01 147.14 91.94
CA GLN A 735 -79.95 148.30 92.83
C GLN A 735 -80.95 149.39 92.44
N ARG A 736 -81.09 149.70 91.15
CA ARG A 736 -82.13 150.61 90.64
C ARG A 736 -83.50 150.12 91.05
N GLU A 737 -83.86 148.88 90.78
CA GLU A 737 -85.13 148.24 91.16
C GLU A 737 -85.27 148.07 92.68
N LYS A 738 -84.21 148.02 93.49
CA LYS A 738 -84.35 148.13 94.96
C LYS A 738 -84.70 149.54 95.44
N VAL A 739 -84.32 150.58 94.68
CA VAL A 739 -84.77 151.97 94.90
C VAL A 739 -86.15 152.19 94.24
N ARG A 740 -86.38 151.59 93.08
CA ARG A 740 -87.60 151.71 92.28
C ARG A 740 -88.75 150.96 92.92
N VAL A 741 -88.57 149.76 93.47
CA VAL A 741 -89.60 149.06 94.26
C VAL A 741 -89.98 149.84 95.51
N ARG A 742 -89.08 150.67 96.08
CA ARG A 742 -89.48 151.63 97.12
C ARG A 742 -90.38 152.72 96.52
N ALA A 743 -89.93 153.43 95.50
CA ALA A 743 -90.74 154.46 94.83
C ALA A 743 -92.04 153.93 94.17
N LEU A 744 -92.09 152.66 93.75
CA LEU A 744 -93.22 152.00 93.11
C LEU A 744 -94.15 151.32 94.12
N LEU A 745 -93.73 151.09 95.37
CA LEU A 745 -94.68 150.89 96.47
C LEU A 745 -95.45 152.20 96.75
N ASP A 746 -94.81 153.35 96.53
CA ASP A 746 -95.45 154.67 96.65
C ASP A 746 -96.27 155.06 95.39
N GLU A 747 -95.86 154.66 94.18
CA GLU A 747 -96.47 155.12 92.90
C GLU A 747 -97.27 154.06 92.11
N ALA A 748 -97.00 152.75 92.18
CA ALA A 748 -97.52 151.76 91.21
C ALA A 748 -98.96 151.28 91.49
N GLY A 749 -99.84 152.19 91.89
CA GLY A 749 -101.25 151.92 92.20
C GLY A 749 -102.15 151.48 91.03
N ARG A 750 -101.60 151.28 89.81
CA ARG A 750 -102.22 150.54 88.66
C ARG A 750 -101.19 150.17 87.57
N PRO A 751 -101.24 148.95 86.97
CA PRO A 751 -100.37 148.51 85.86
C PRO A 751 -101.12 148.29 84.52
N LEU A 752 -100.41 147.97 83.43
CA LEU A 752 -100.76 146.88 82.47
C LEU A 752 -99.59 146.49 81.52
N ASN A 753 -99.71 145.34 80.81
CA ASN A 753 -98.69 144.69 79.95
C ASN A 753 -98.95 144.93 78.41
N VAL A 754 -98.38 144.27 77.36
CA VAL A 754 -98.23 142.82 76.96
C VAL A 754 -97.26 142.64 75.73
N HIS A 755 -96.80 141.41 75.39
CA HIS A 755 -95.93 140.97 74.25
C HIS A 755 -96.65 140.23 73.07
N PRO A 756 -96.05 140.06 71.85
CA PRO A 756 -96.39 138.91 70.93
C PRO A 756 -95.36 138.37 69.82
N TYR A 757 -95.31 137.02 69.63
CA TYR A 757 -95.36 136.16 68.37
C TYR A 757 -94.18 135.84 67.34
N ASN A 758 -94.48 135.07 66.24
CA ASN A 758 -93.71 133.91 65.62
C ASN A 758 -93.62 133.78 64.01
N GLU A 759 -93.34 132.55 63.47
CA GLU A 759 -93.52 131.89 62.11
C GLU A 759 -92.45 132.04 60.95
N ALA A 760 -92.29 131.25 59.84
CA ALA A 760 -93.13 130.28 59.03
C ALA A 760 -92.38 129.03 58.36
N ALA A 761 -92.66 128.59 57.09
CA ALA A 761 -92.42 127.19 56.53
C ALA A 761 -91.83 126.93 55.06
N LEU A 762 -92.30 125.90 54.29
CA LEU A 762 -91.62 125.03 53.23
C LEU A 762 -92.00 125.19 51.71
N ALA A 763 -91.22 124.62 50.72
CA ALA A 763 -91.60 124.38 49.28
C ALA A 763 -90.71 123.42 48.39
N GLU A 764 -91.17 123.09 47.15
CA GLU A 764 -90.51 122.60 45.87
C GLU A 764 -90.53 121.11 45.36
N PRO A 765 -90.91 120.82 44.07
CA PRO A 765 -90.98 119.44 43.50
C PRO A 765 -90.22 119.11 42.18
N GLU A 766 -89.58 120.03 41.45
CA GLU A 766 -89.12 119.78 40.05
C GLU A 766 -88.09 118.65 39.84
N THR A 767 -87.32 118.32 40.87
CA THR A 767 -86.13 117.44 40.80
C THR A 767 -86.40 116.01 40.30
N TYR A 768 -87.63 115.51 40.47
CA TYR A 768 -87.99 114.13 40.15
C TYR A 768 -87.98 113.81 38.64
N ALA A 769 -88.35 114.77 37.79
CA ALA A 769 -88.44 114.56 36.34
C ALA A 769 -87.05 114.32 35.69
N LEU A 770 -86.02 114.99 36.20
CA LEU A 770 -84.65 114.89 35.69
C LEU A 770 -84.05 113.48 35.91
N LEU A 771 -84.31 112.90 37.09
CA LEU A 771 -83.87 111.56 37.48
C LEU A 771 -84.36 110.46 36.52
N GLN A 772 -85.59 110.55 36.02
CA GLN A 772 -86.11 109.55 35.08
C GLN A 772 -85.39 109.60 33.71
N ARG A 773 -84.98 110.80 33.26
CA ARG A 773 -84.22 110.97 32.01
C ARG A 773 -82.84 110.31 32.10
N VAL A 774 -82.14 110.50 33.22
CA VAL A 774 -80.81 109.94 33.49
C VAL A 774 -80.83 108.40 33.47
N HIS A 775 -81.74 107.78 34.22
CA HIS A 775 -81.85 106.31 34.28
C HIS A 775 -82.14 105.67 32.90
N LYS A 776 -82.89 106.36 32.03
CA LYS A 776 -83.19 105.86 30.68
C LYS A 776 -81.95 105.88 29.75
N LEU A 777 -81.09 106.88 29.90
CA LEU A 777 -79.80 106.96 29.17
C LEU A 777 -78.77 105.95 29.70
N GLN A 778 -78.69 105.75 31.02
CA GLN A 778 -77.78 104.76 31.63
C GLN A 778 -78.04 103.34 31.11
N ARG A 779 -79.31 102.93 30.96
CA ARG A 779 -79.65 101.59 30.42
C ARG A 779 -79.15 101.38 28.99
N ILE A 780 -79.22 102.40 28.14
CA ILE A 780 -78.71 102.35 26.75
C ILE A 780 -77.18 102.27 26.72
N LEU A 781 -76.50 103.03 27.60
CA LEU A 781 -75.05 102.97 27.75
C LEU A 781 -74.57 101.58 28.21
N VAL A 782 -75.26 100.96 29.18
CA VAL A 782 -74.94 99.60 29.63
C VAL A 782 -75.10 98.59 28.49
N GLN A 783 -76.19 98.64 27.72
CA GLN A 783 -76.39 97.76 26.56
C GLN A 783 -75.35 97.96 25.46
N ARG A 784 -74.91 99.20 25.20
CA ARG A 784 -73.81 99.47 24.25
C ARG A 784 -72.46 98.99 24.75
N ARG A 785 -72.23 98.99 26.07
CA ARG A 785 -71.00 98.47 26.69
C ARG A 785 -70.93 96.95 26.60
N THR A 786 -71.99 96.23 26.99
CA THR A 786 -72.01 94.76 26.87
C THR A 786 -71.85 94.28 25.43
N GLN A 787 -72.43 94.98 24.46
CA GLN A 787 -72.19 94.71 23.03
C GLN A 787 -70.74 94.94 22.58
N LEU A 788 -70.02 95.89 23.18
CA LEU A 788 -68.59 96.07 22.93
C LEU A 788 -67.78 94.94 23.58
N ASP A 789 -68.09 94.59 24.84
CA ASP A 789 -67.40 93.51 25.57
C ASP A 789 -67.57 92.15 24.85
N GLU A 790 -68.77 91.85 24.33
CA GLU A 790 -69.05 90.68 23.48
C GLU A 790 -68.22 90.67 22.18
N LYS A 791 -68.08 91.83 21.51
CA LYS A 791 -67.25 91.94 20.29
C LYS A 791 -65.76 91.83 20.61
N GLN A 792 -65.31 92.36 21.74
CA GLN A 792 -63.93 92.24 22.20
C GLN A 792 -63.57 90.77 22.48
N ALA A 793 -64.46 90.01 23.13
CA ALA A 793 -64.30 88.57 23.35
C ALA A 793 -64.33 87.76 22.03
N ALA A 794 -65.17 88.16 21.06
CA ALA A 794 -65.19 87.55 19.73
C ALA A 794 -63.87 87.79 18.96
N ILE A 795 -63.27 88.98 19.08
CA ILE A 795 -61.95 89.29 18.52
C ILE A 795 -60.87 88.45 19.22
N GLN A 796 -60.81 88.44 20.56
CA GLN A 796 -59.82 87.67 21.31
C GLN A 796 -59.88 86.16 20.99
N THR A 797 -61.07 85.59 20.81
CA THR A 797 -61.21 84.17 20.42
C THR A 797 -60.82 83.91 18.96
N ALA A 798 -60.99 84.89 18.06
CA ALA A 798 -60.47 84.82 16.70
C ALA A 798 -58.94 84.95 16.66
N GLU A 799 -58.36 85.87 17.42
CA GLU A 799 -56.91 86.04 17.58
C GLU A 799 -56.25 84.80 18.20
N GLN A 800 -56.84 84.21 19.23
CA GLN A 800 -56.37 82.94 19.80
C GLN A 800 -56.43 81.78 18.80
N ARG A 801 -57.47 81.72 17.94
CA ARG A 801 -57.54 80.72 16.86
C ARG A 801 -56.47 80.97 15.81
N TYR A 802 -56.27 82.22 15.39
CA TYR A 802 -55.23 82.61 14.44
C TYR A 802 -53.82 82.32 14.98
N MET A 803 -53.54 82.64 16.25
CA MET A 803 -52.25 82.36 16.88
C MET A 803 -52.02 80.86 17.09
N LYS A 804 -53.06 80.08 17.41
CA LYS A 804 -52.98 78.60 17.45
C LYS A 804 -52.72 78.01 16.06
N ALA A 805 -53.40 78.50 15.03
CA ALA A 805 -53.17 78.08 13.64
C ALA A 805 -51.77 78.48 13.16
N LYS A 806 -51.30 79.70 13.45
CA LYS A 806 -49.96 80.18 13.13
C LYS A 806 -48.87 79.39 13.87
N ALA A 807 -49.10 79.03 15.13
CA ALA A 807 -48.19 78.15 15.87
C ALA A 807 -48.17 76.72 15.29
N ALA A 808 -49.33 76.18 14.90
CA ALA A 808 -49.40 74.86 14.25
C ALA A 808 -48.70 74.86 12.88
N VAL A 809 -48.87 75.90 12.05
CA VAL A 809 -48.18 76.04 10.77
C VAL A 809 -46.67 76.26 10.96
N ALA A 810 -46.25 77.01 12.00
CA ALA A 810 -44.84 77.15 12.36
C ALA A 810 -44.22 75.87 12.98
N GLN A 811 -45.04 74.89 13.35
CA GLN A 811 -44.63 73.55 13.78
C GLN A 811 -44.78 72.49 12.68
N GLN A 812 -45.37 72.83 11.54
CA GLN A 812 -45.38 71.94 10.38
C GLN A 812 -44.01 72.00 9.69
N PRO A 813 -43.33 70.86 9.48
CA PRO A 813 -42.12 70.83 8.66
C PRO A 813 -42.47 71.31 7.24
N GLY A 814 -41.65 72.20 6.68
CA GLY A 814 -41.77 72.62 5.28
C GLY A 814 -41.59 71.43 4.32
N PRO A 815 -41.99 71.55 3.05
CA PRO A 815 -41.94 70.44 2.08
C PRO A 815 -40.55 69.81 1.98
N GLU A 816 -39.50 70.63 1.98
CA GLU A 816 -38.08 70.18 2.01
C GLU A 816 -37.76 69.30 3.23
N ILE A 817 -38.32 69.63 4.40
CA ILE A 817 -38.13 68.85 5.63
C ILE A 817 -38.98 67.58 5.59
N ALA A 818 -40.17 67.60 4.97
CA ALA A 818 -40.97 66.40 4.74
C ALA A 818 -40.27 65.43 3.76
N GLU A 819 -39.67 65.94 2.68
CA GLU A 819 -38.85 65.17 1.74
C GLU A 819 -37.59 64.61 2.41
N GLN A 820 -36.90 65.41 3.23
CA GLN A 820 -35.80 64.92 4.06
C GLN A 820 -36.25 63.84 5.04
N LEU A 821 -37.40 63.99 5.70
CA LEU A 821 -37.96 62.97 6.60
C LEU A 821 -38.30 61.68 5.85
N ILE A 822 -38.84 61.75 4.62
CA ILE A 822 -39.08 60.58 3.77
C ILE A 822 -37.74 59.92 3.38
N ALA A 823 -36.73 60.70 2.99
CA ALA A 823 -35.40 60.19 2.67
C ALA A 823 -34.72 59.55 3.89
N TYR A 824 -34.82 60.17 5.07
CA TYR A 824 -34.33 59.60 6.32
C TYR A 824 -35.09 58.33 6.71
N GLN A 825 -36.42 58.28 6.57
CA GLN A 825 -37.21 57.06 6.81
C GLN A 825 -36.81 55.92 5.86
N GLN A 826 -36.65 56.19 4.56
CA GLN A 826 -36.17 55.18 3.60
C GLN A 826 -34.75 54.70 3.95
N ASN A 827 -33.86 55.60 4.38
CA ASN A 827 -32.53 55.23 4.85
C ASN A 827 -32.57 54.46 6.18
N LEU A 828 -33.50 54.75 7.08
CA LEU A 828 -33.72 54.01 8.33
C LEU A 828 -34.25 52.60 8.05
N VAL A 829 -35.19 52.44 7.09
CA VAL A 829 -35.64 51.11 6.63
C VAL A 829 -34.49 50.30 6.02
N LYS A 830 -33.69 50.90 5.14
CA LYS A 830 -32.48 50.25 4.57
C LYS A 830 -31.48 49.87 5.66
N LYS A 831 -31.20 50.76 6.62
CA LYS A 831 -30.29 50.48 7.74
C LYS A 831 -30.85 49.43 8.70
N ASN A 832 -32.17 49.36 8.89
CA ASN A 832 -32.82 48.30 9.66
C ASN A 832 -32.76 46.95 8.93
N GLN A 833 -32.88 46.92 7.60
CA GLN A 833 -32.65 45.71 6.80
C GLN A 833 -31.19 45.25 6.89
N HIS A 834 -30.22 46.16 6.80
CA HIS A 834 -28.79 45.82 7.00
C HIS A 834 -28.51 45.38 8.44
N MET A 835 -29.17 45.96 9.44
CA MET A 835 -29.11 45.50 10.84
C MET A 835 -29.70 44.11 11.01
N GLY A 836 -30.83 43.79 10.36
CA GLY A 836 -31.42 42.46 10.34
C GLY A 836 -30.49 41.43 9.73
N GLN A 837 -29.96 41.70 8.53
CA GLN A 837 -28.95 40.86 7.87
C GLN A 837 -27.68 40.69 8.72
N MET A 838 -27.23 41.73 9.43
CA MET A 838 -26.12 41.65 10.36
C MET A 838 -26.46 40.86 11.63
N GLN A 839 -27.71 40.92 12.12
CA GLN A 839 -28.19 40.12 13.25
C GLN A 839 -28.31 38.64 12.87
N GLU A 840 -28.92 38.32 11.73
CA GLU A 840 -28.97 36.97 11.15
C GLU A 840 -27.55 36.39 10.95
N ALA A 841 -26.62 37.19 10.40
CA ALA A 841 -25.21 36.79 10.29
C ALA A 841 -24.54 36.58 11.65
N LEU A 842 -24.79 37.46 12.63
CA LEU A 842 -24.26 37.31 14.00
C LEU A 842 -24.86 36.10 14.72
N GLU A 843 -26.11 35.74 14.47
CA GLU A 843 -26.76 34.54 15.02
C GLU A 843 -26.23 33.25 14.34
N PHE A 844 -25.96 33.31 13.04
CA PHE A 844 -25.24 32.24 12.32
C PHE A 844 -23.81 32.06 12.83
N PHE A 845 -23.06 33.15 13.05
CA PHE A 845 -21.72 33.07 13.64
C PHE A 845 -21.73 32.67 15.12
N ARG A 846 -22.74 33.05 15.90
CA ARG A 846 -22.94 32.58 17.29
C ARG A 846 -23.21 31.09 17.33
N SER A 847 -24.21 30.60 16.60
CA SER A 847 -24.53 29.16 16.52
C SER A 847 -23.35 28.33 15.99
N GLN A 848 -22.60 28.84 15.01
CA GLN A 848 -21.32 28.24 14.59
C GLN A 848 -20.28 28.21 15.71
N THR A 849 -20.13 29.31 16.45
CA THR A 849 -19.21 29.42 17.59
C THR A 849 -19.60 28.46 18.71
N ASP A 850 -20.90 28.27 18.96
CA ASP A 850 -21.41 27.37 19.99
C ASP A 850 -21.30 25.89 19.58
N LEU A 851 -21.45 25.58 18.29
CA LEU A 851 -21.07 24.27 17.73
C LEU A 851 -19.56 24.01 17.85
N PHE A 852 -18.71 25.03 17.66
CA PHE A 852 -17.27 24.91 17.88
C PHE A 852 -16.91 24.76 19.37
N LYS A 853 -17.60 25.46 20.28
CA LYS A 853 -17.47 25.24 21.74
C LYS A 853 -17.83 23.82 22.10
N ALA A 854 -19.03 23.35 21.73
CA ALA A 854 -19.47 21.98 22.02
C ALA A 854 -18.48 20.92 21.48
N ARG A 855 -17.94 21.11 20.28
CA ARG A 855 -16.88 20.23 19.74
C ARG A 855 -15.57 20.35 20.52
N HIS A 856 -15.17 21.54 20.95
CA HIS A 856 -14.00 21.74 21.80
C HIS A 856 -14.20 21.13 23.19
N ASP A 857 -15.40 21.20 23.76
CA ASP A 857 -15.73 20.65 25.06
C ASP A 857 -15.69 19.12 25.01
N VAL A 858 -16.32 18.48 24.01
CA VAL A 858 -16.18 17.03 23.75
C VAL A 858 -14.72 16.61 23.53
N LEU A 859 -13.91 17.42 22.83
CA LEU A 859 -12.48 17.15 22.67
C LEU A 859 -11.69 17.35 23.98
N ARG A 860 -12.08 18.31 24.83
CA ARG A 860 -11.49 18.52 26.15
C ARG A 860 -11.82 17.34 27.07
N ASP A 861 -13.07 16.92 27.10
CA ASP A 861 -13.54 15.82 27.92
C ASP A 861 -12.83 14.52 27.53
N ARG A 862 -12.77 14.20 26.22
CA ARG A 862 -11.99 13.07 25.69
C ARG A 862 -10.49 13.17 26.01
N LEU A 863 -9.91 14.37 26.05
CA LEU A 863 -8.53 14.56 26.52
C LEU A 863 -8.40 14.35 28.03
N THR A 864 -9.40 14.70 28.85
CA THR A 864 -9.39 14.36 30.28
C THR A 864 -9.62 12.87 30.53
N GLU A 865 -10.39 12.19 29.69
CA GLU A 865 -10.59 10.73 29.73
C GLU A 865 -9.30 9.99 29.37
N MET A 866 -8.64 10.38 28.28
CA MET A 866 -7.30 9.89 27.94
C MET A 866 -6.28 10.22 29.04
N GLY A 867 -6.38 11.39 29.68
CA GLY A 867 -5.55 11.77 30.83
C GLY A 867 -5.80 10.92 32.08
N LYS A 868 -7.06 10.60 32.40
CA LYS A 868 -7.45 9.68 33.48
C LYS A 868 -6.95 8.26 33.18
N ALA A 869 -7.24 7.73 32.00
CA ALA A 869 -6.79 6.40 31.57
C ALA A 869 -5.25 6.29 31.55
N TYR A 870 -4.52 7.34 31.17
CA TYR A 870 -3.06 7.39 31.28
C TYR A 870 -2.58 7.42 32.74
N ALA A 871 -3.23 8.21 33.61
CA ALA A 871 -2.91 8.25 35.04
C ALA A 871 -3.25 6.93 35.76
N GLU A 872 -4.30 6.23 35.35
CA GLU A 872 -4.72 4.92 35.84
C GLU A 872 -3.72 3.83 35.39
N ASN A 873 -3.40 3.75 34.10
CA ASN A 873 -2.35 2.86 33.59
C ASN A 873 -1.00 3.11 34.29
N ARG A 874 -0.66 4.38 34.54
CA ARG A 874 0.54 4.75 35.28
C ARG A 874 0.47 4.34 36.75
N ALA A 875 -0.66 4.53 37.42
CA ALA A 875 -0.87 4.08 38.79
C ALA A 875 -0.83 2.54 38.91
N GLU A 876 -1.24 1.82 37.87
CA GLU A 876 -1.13 0.35 37.79
C GLU A 876 0.31 -0.10 37.54
N GLN A 877 1.08 0.59 36.70
CA GLN A 877 2.53 0.37 36.57
C GLN A 877 3.28 0.68 37.88
N GLU A 878 2.91 1.76 38.59
CA GLU A 878 3.47 2.13 39.90
C GLU A 878 3.04 1.16 41.02
N ARG A 879 1.84 0.54 40.94
CA ARG A 879 1.43 -0.58 41.80
C ARG A 879 2.21 -1.87 41.47
N GLY A 880 2.38 -2.20 40.18
CA GLY A 880 3.13 -3.38 39.73
C GLY A 880 4.61 -3.35 40.15
N SER A 881 5.27 -2.21 39.95
CA SER A 881 6.65 -1.98 40.43
C SER A 881 6.79 -2.03 41.95
N ARG A 882 5.78 -1.56 42.71
CA ARG A 882 5.75 -1.75 44.18
C ARG A 882 5.47 -3.20 44.60
N ALA A 883 4.71 -3.96 43.82
CA ALA A 883 4.47 -5.39 44.08
C ALA A 883 5.72 -6.25 43.79
N GLY A 884 6.57 -5.84 42.83
CA GLY A 884 7.84 -6.51 42.52
C GLY A 884 8.95 -6.33 43.56
N ALA A 885 8.79 -5.43 44.55
CA ALA A 885 9.84 -5.03 45.49
C ALA A 885 10.14 -6.04 46.63
N ARG A 886 9.96 -7.34 46.37
CA ARG A 886 10.39 -8.47 47.22
C ARG A 886 10.84 -9.66 46.38
N ASN A 887 12.05 -9.59 45.83
CA ASN A 887 13.09 -10.61 46.01
C ASN A 887 14.43 -10.22 45.36
N THR A 888 15.48 -10.81 45.92
CA THR A 888 16.93 -10.68 45.70
C THR A 888 17.46 -10.56 44.25
N SER A 889 18.48 -9.71 44.11
CA SER A 889 19.50 -9.62 43.04
C SER A 889 20.34 -10.92 42.86
N PRO A 890 21.36 -11.01 41.94
CA PRO A 890 21.86 -10.02 40.96
C PRO A 890 22.24 -10.58 39.54
N CYS A 891 22.80 -9.68 38.70
CA CYS A 891 23.99 -9.88 37.83
C CYS A 891 23.84 -9.92 36.28
N LEU A 892 24.89 -9.35 35.62
CA LEU A 892 25.32 -9.42 34.20
C LEU A 892 24.56 -8.59 33.13
N GLU A 893 25.25 -8.38 32.00
CA GLU A 893 25.07 -7.26 31.04
C GLU A 893 24.42 -7.66 29.67
N PRO A 894 24.80 -7.14 28.48
CA PRO A 894 23.89 -6.51 27.50
C PRO A 894 23.62 -7.43 26.25
N PRO A 895 23.07 -7.01 25.06
CA PRO A 895 22.85 -5.65 24.54
C PRO A 895 21.62 -5.38 23.60
N SER A 896 21.59 -4.16 23.06
CA SER A 896 21.16 -3.75 21.68
C SER A 896 19.70 -3.80 21.20
N THR A 897 19.25 -2.64 20.67
CA THR A 897 18.33 -2.42 19.51
C THR A 897 16.89 -2.95 19.58
N THR A 898 15.84 -2.28 19.08
CA THR A 898 15.68 -0.98 18.37
C THR A 898 14.25 -0.48 18.58
N SER A 899 14.01 0.84 18.60
CA SER A 899 12.65 1.41 18.69
C SER A 899 12.40 2.49 17.65
N GLU A 900 11.48 2.24 16.72
CA GLU A 900 10.97 3.26 15.78
C GLU A 900 9.82 4.06 16.43
N PRO A 901 9.69 5.37 16.16
CA PRO A 901 8.68 6.22 16.80
C PRO A 901 7.30 6.12 16.11
N ALA A 902 6.23 6.05 16.90
CA ALA A 902 4.86 6.06 16.40
C ALA A 902 4.48 7.44 15.81
N VAL A 903 3.81 7.43 14.64
CA VAL A 903 3.39 8.64 13.92
C VAL A 903 2.06 9.18 14.45
N TYR A 904 2.03 10.49 14.72
CA TYR A 904 0.86 11.22 15.20
C TYR A 904 -0.07 11.62 14.04
N HIS A 905 -1.30 11.12 14.02
CA HIS A 905 -2.32 11.50 13.05
C HIS A 905 -3.23 12.62 13.59
N GLY A 906 -3.09 13.82 13.01
CA GLY A 906 -3.90 14.99 13.35
C GLY A 906 -5.29 14.99 12.69
N PHE A 907 -6.29 15.50 13.42
CA PHE A 907 -7.66 15.71 12.93
C PHE A 907 -7.72 16.69 11.75
N VAL A 908 -8.60 16.42 10.79
CA VAL A 908 -8.96 17.38 9.72
C VAL A 908 -10.40 17.86 9.94
N ALA A 909 -10.68 19.12 9.59
CA ALA A 909 -12.02 19.72 9.65
C ALA A 909 -12.65 19.79 8.25
N PRO A 910 -13.99 19.65 8.12
CA PRO A 910 -14.67 19.75 6.82
C PRO A 910 -14.71 21.21 6.31
N PRO A 911 -14.73 21.42 4.98
CA PRO A 911 -14.81 22.74 4.39
C PRO A 911 -16.21 23.37 4.55
N ARG A 912 -16.29 24.69 4.30
CA ARG A 912 -17.55 25.43 4.13
C ARG A 912 -17.63 26.01 2.71
N PRO A 913 -18.84 26.24 2.17
CA PRO A 913 -19.02 26.72 0.80
C PRO A 913 -18.59 28.19 0.65
N THR A 914 -18.01 28.51 -0.50
CA THR A 914 -17.65 29.87 -0.91
C THR A 914 -18.86 30.60 -1.49
N THR A 915 -19.22 31.76 -0.94
CA THR A 915 -20.25 32.64 -1.51
C THR A 915 -19.71 33.46 -2.68
N GLU A 916 -20.47 33.54 -3.77
CA GLU A 916 -20.10 34.26 -4.99
C GLU A 916 -19.96 35.78 -4.80
N SER A 917 -19.00 36.40 -5.48
CA SER A 917 -18.69 37.82 -5.38
C SER A 917 -19.50 38.66 -6.37
N VAL A 918 -20.69 39.11 -5.95
CA VAL A 918 -21.48 40.11 -6.70
C VAL A 918 -20.72 41.43 -6.79
N THR A 919 -20.09 41.67 -7.94
CA THR A 919 -19.40 42.92 -8.24
C THR A 919 -20.38 43.94 -8.80
N THR A 920 -20.49 45.09 -8.14
CA THR A 920 -21.18 46.28 -8.67
C THR A 920 -20.17 47.41 -8.90
N PRO A 921 -20.26 48.15 -10.02
CA PRO A 921 -19.22 49.11 -10.40
C PRO A 921 -19.38 50.44 -9.66
N ALA A 922 -18.32 50.90 -9.00
CA ALA A 922 -18.23 52.25 -8.44
C ALA A 922 -17.74 53.23 -9.52
N SER A 923 -18.62 54.14 -9.95
CA SER A 923 -18.27 55.21 -10.89
C SER A 923 -17.63 56.41 -10.20
N LEU A 924 -16.65 57.01 -10.88
CA LEU A 924 -15.87 58.17 -10.40
C LEU A 924 -16.70 59.46 -10.39
N LEU A 925 -16.50 60.31 -9.37
CA LEU A 925 -16.86 61.73 -9.40
C LEU A 925 -16.01 62.52 -8.40
N THR A 926 -15.03 63.27 -8.91
CA THR A 926 -14.22 64.23 -8.14
C THR A 926 -14.77 65.66 -8.32
N PRO A 927 -14.83 66.50 -7.26
CA PRO A 927 -15.25 67.89 -7.39
C PRO A 927 -14.13 68.79 -7.95
N PRO A 928 -14.47 69.92 -8.61
CA PRO A 928 -13.50 70.96 -8.96
C PRO A 928 -13.14 71.82 -7.72
N PRO A 929 -11.99 72.54 -7.73
CA PRO A 929 -11.67 73.52 -6.72
C PRO A 929 -12.53 74.79 -6.88
N VAL A 930 -12.86 75.42 -5.75
CA VAL A 930 -13.39 76.79 -5.68
C VAL A 930 -12.27 77.69 -5.15
N SER A 931 -12.17 78.91 -5.70
CA SER A 931 -11.17 79.91 -5.31
C SER A 931 -11.81 81.27 -5.04
N GLU A 932 -12.41 81.42 -3.86
CA GLU A 932 -12.40 82.60 -2.98
C GLU A 932 -13.06 82.24 -1.63
#